data_AF-A0A5F8HF73-F1
#
_entry.id   AF-A0A5F8HF73-F1
#
_cell.length_a   1.000
_cell.length_b   1.000
_cell.length_c   1.000
_cell.angle_alpha   90.00
_cell.angle_beta   90.00
_cell.angle_gamma   90.00
#
_symmetry.space_group_name_H-M   'P 1'
#
loop_
_entity.id
_entity.type
_entity.pdbx_description
1 polymer ?
#
loop_
_entity_poly.entity_id
_entity_poly.type
_entity_poly.pdbx_seq_one_letter_code
_entity_poly.pdbx_strand_id
1 'polypeptide(L)'
;MLRLRAACEFFWRIFQRGPKASDSLLSQISKCVNEEQVFDIVGNNKSRFSEKHVGYAYKTLWQFQKEKSDLMRSVPYVRDHPQFLTLRILAKDKIELMDDDTLVNVLYIMLRFAVEAHDSLVERLVVEAWRRVERFDLKILSDFSACLVDQQMHFSPLMGKIADILNRKLDSIQSLRILSVLMVNVSSVISQNFGERLVNKTELLLDTMDPSDFNTSIRIVQFLQNIRYNYHPLLEKCSRIFISNIAHLNLDTLSLILALYQSLQFTNFSFQALAREKLSEMIPLYCDPASFVKLFVALGPLAGPMEEKQLRLVLQMMVEELTSQQALAVLVTMEEMNTKDLHLIKKIVSILYKYLHVYTPVELTKITKAVVHLRVHNSKFLRILRELLFSYLRKNVIPSEISRLVQVIAMLPSSHLDESGISRVESILPQCSLSDLHIFASSLSIWIQHDHSHLNNVSQKNLRLLPKLNAYGCERLQKASNLNVLWEELKYVHGEWFEEELLEETIVALQRLGDQVTHTNIINLSSFIVRANYLSTPLLDRIASVTVQQISKIHPLAIHPILLPFSVLNYDPPQKDEFFGACIQRLISHLSVFEPHVLVFLGFTLALAEHFPEDLIRAIFNVEFLAKLDSQLQYLPPFLKLRIYSRLMEFNRAVCLECPEFEIPWFHDSYCQQQENKDFECILDKKKKPLPYRSQDVALNGLPSVCWGPDTHHSMSELPPGAQRVALEFLDSRAFCKNIPHLKGRSAMKIRHLEILGYHVIQIPHLVWNSMELSTKDAWMKYLKEHIFQETNHDYNFYL
;
A
#
# COMPACT_ATOMS: atom_id res chain seq x y z
N MET A 1 -18.00 -83.98 4.81
CA MET A 1 -17.22 -84.30 6.02
C MET A 1 -15.81 -83.79 5.77
N LEU A 2 -15.11 -82.96 6.55
CA LEU A 2 -15.19 -82.63 7.97
C LEU A 2 -14.42 -81.30 8.27
N ARG A 3 -14.47 -80.29 7.38
CA ARG A 3 -13.74 -79.01 7.60
C ARG A 3 -14.52 -77.71 7.36
N LEU A 4 -15.84 -77.78 7.14
CA LEU A 4 -16.69 -76.59 6.88
C LEU A 4 -17.75 -76.32 7.97
N ARG A 5 -17.72 -77.03 9.11
CA ARG A 5 -18.68 -76.83 10.22
C ARG A 5 -18.12 -76.06 11.43
N ALA A 6 -16.82 -75.78 11.48
CA ALA A 6 -16.21 -75.04 12.60
C ALA A 6 -16.17 -73.51 12.40
N ALA A 7 -16.41 -73.01 11.18
CA ALA A 7 -16.41 -71.57 10.91
C ALA A 7 -17.80 -70.91 11.12
N CYS A 8 -18.90 -71.66 11.09
CA CYS A 8 -20.25 -71.09 11.18
C CYS A 8 -20.75 -70.79 12.61
N GLU A 9 -20.12 -71.34 13.66
CA GLU A 9 -20.50 -70.99 15.05
C GLU A 9 -19.80 -69.73 15.60
N PHE A 10 -18.75 -69.25 14.92
CA PHE A 10 -18.06 -68.02 15.33
C PHE A 10 -18.77 -66.75 14.80
N PHE A 11 -19.45 -66.84 13.65
CA PHE A 11 -20.16 -65.71 13.04
C PHE A 11 -21.51 -65.36 13.71
N TRP A 12 -22.11 -66.29 14.48
CA TRP A 12 -23.38 -66.02 15.17
C TRP A 12 -23.23 -65.44 16.59
N ARG A 13 -22.03 -65.43 17.18
CA ARG A 13 -21.75 -64.74 18.46
C ARG A 13 -21.28 -63.29 18.31
N ILE A 14 -20.93 -62.85 17.09
CA ILE A 14 -20.46 -61.48 16.81
C ILE A 14 -21.59 -60.56 16.31
N PHE A 15 -22.73 -61.12 15.92
CA PHE A 15 -23.93 -60.38 15.49
C PHE A 15 -25.11 -60.55 16.46
N GLN A 16 -24.96 -60.07 17.70
CA GLN A 16 -26.10 -59.47 18.39
C GLN A 16 -25.96 -57.95 18.33
N ARG A 17 -26.47 -57.39 17.22
CA ARG A 17 -26.95 -56.01 17.19
C ARG A 17 -28.07 -55.89 18.23
N GLY A 18 -27.72 -55.56 19.46
CA GLY A 18 -28.67 -54.94 20.39
C GLY A 18 -29.16 -53.62 19.77
N PRO A 19 -30.40 -53.19 20.03
CA PRO A 19 -30.89 -51.92 19.54
C PRO A 19 -29.93 -50.82 20.02
N LYS A 20 -29.63 -49.83 19.16
CA LYS A 20 -28.88 -48.62 19.55
C LYS A 20 -29.55 -48.07 20.81
N ALA A 21 -28.95 -48.31 21.97
CA ALA A 21 -29.38 -47.68 23.21
C ALA A 21 -29.18 -46.18 23.00
N SER A 22 -30.27 -45.46 22.77
CA SER A 22 -30.27 -44.00 22.77
C SER A 22 -29.74 -43.58 24.14
N ASP A 23 -28.55 -42.99 24.18
CA ASP A 23 -27.91 -42.58 25.42
C ASP A 23 -28.84 -41.60 26.15
N SER A 24 -29.48 -42.05 27.24
CA SER A 24 -30.60 -41.32 27.84
C SER A 24 -30.14 -39.97 28.37
N LEU A 25 -28.88 -39.87 28.80
CA LEU A 25 -28.24 -38.65 29.29
C LEU A 25 -27.99 -37.64 28.18
N LEU A 26 -27.48 -38.05 27.01
CA LEU A 26 -27.38 -37.14 25.85
C LEU A 26 -28.74 -36.58 25.44
N SER A 27 -29.78 -37.41 25.46
CA SER A 27 -31.15 -36.98 25.14
C SER A 27 -31.73 -36.00 26.17
N GLN A 28 -31.27 -36.08 27.43
CA GLN A 28 -31.65 -35.15 28.49
C GLN A 28 -30.93 -33.81 28.32
N ILE A 29 -29.62 -33.81 28.05
CA ILE A 29 -28.84 -32.59 27.81
C ILE A 29 -29.35 -31.85 26.55
N SER A 30 -29.75 -32.59 25.50
CA SER A 30 -30.31 -31.97 24.29
C SER A 30 -31.67 -31.31 24.49
N LYS A 31 -32.41 -31.66 25.56
CA LYS A 31 -33.72 -31.11 25.89
C LYS A 31 -33.65 -29.95 26.87
N CYS A 32 -32.47 -29.61 27.37
CA CYS A 32 -32.29 -28.46 28.25
C CYS A 32 -32.68 -27.18 27.52
N VAL A 33 -33.27 -26.24 28.25
CA VAL A 33 -33.70 -24.92 27.74
C VAL A 33 -32.84 -23.79 28.31
N ASN A 34 -32.13 -24.04 29.39
CA ASN A 34 -31.26 -23.06 30.06
C ASN A 34 -30.00 -23.69 30.64
N GLU A 35 -29.04 -22.84 31.04
CA GLU A 35 -27.75 -23.26 31.59
C GLU A 35 -27.90 -24.02 32.93
N GLU A 36 -28.86 -23.65 33.78
CA GLU A 36 -29.09 -24.29 35.08
C GLU A 36 -29.49 -25.77 34.95
N GLN A 37 -30.37 -26.10 33.99
CA GLN A 37 -30.76 -27.49 33.75
C GLN A 37 -29.57 -28.36 33.30
N VAL A 38 -28.62 -27.79 32.54
CA VAL A 38 -27.40 -28.50 32.17
C VAL A 38 -26.54 -28.73 33.41
N PHE A 39 -26.40 -27.72 34.27
CA PHE A 39 -25.64 -27.84 35.52
C PHE A 39 -26.27 -28.81 36.53
N ASP A 40 -27.60 -28.87 36.62
CA ASP A 40 -28.30 -29.84 37.46
C ASP A 40 -28.04 -31.27 37.00
N ILE A 41 -28.05 -31.52 35.68
CA ILE A 41 -27.74 -32.84 35.11
C ILE A 41 -26.29 -33.23 35.42
N VAL A 42 -25.34 -32.30 35.28
CA VAL A 42 -23.93 -32.50 35.64
C VAL A 42 -23.78 -32.81 37.13
N GLY A 43 -24.44 -32.03 37.98
CA GLY A 43 -24.40 -32.20 39.43
C GLY A 43 -24.91 -33.57 39.89
N ASN A 44 -26.00 -34.02 39.29
CA ASN A 44 -26.70 -35.26 39.65
C ASN A 44 -26.04 -36.54 39.08
N ASN A 45 -25.18 -36.43 38.06
CA ASN A 45 -24.67 -37.60 37.33
C ASN A 45 -23.13 -37.64 37.19
N LYS A 46 -22.37 -37.04 38.12
CA LYS A 46 -20.90 -36.91 38.04
C LYS A 46 -20.16 -38.19 37.63
N SER A 47 -20.53 -39.35 38.18
CA SER A 47 -19.89 -40.64 37.90
C SER A 47 -20.34 -41.31 36.59
N ARG A 48 -21.47 -40.89 36.00
CA ARG A 48 -22.04 -41.47 34.77
C ARG A 48 -21.72 -40.67 33.51
N PHE A 49 -21.14 -39.48 33.65
CA PHE A 49 -20.71 -38.66 32.51
C PHE A 49 -19.58 -39.34 31.74
N SER A 50 -19.75 -39.55 30.43
CA SER A 50 -18.70 -39.99 29.51
C SER A 50 -18.01 -38.78 28.89
N GLU A 51 -16.94 -38.99 28.13
CA GLU A 51 -16.28 -37.95 27.33
C GLU A 51 -17.24 -37.25 26.37
N LYS A 52 -18.18 -38.01 25.76
CA LYS A 52 -19.21 -37.47 24.87
C LYS A 52 -20.23 -36.62 25.62
N HIS A 53 -20.61 -37.04 26.83
CA HIS A 53 -21.50 -36.25 27.70
C HIS A 53 -20.86 -34.90 28.09
N VAL A 54 -19.57 -34.91 28.40
CA VAL A 54 -18.81 -33.68 28.71
C VAL A 54 -18.75 -32.76 27.50
N GLY A 55 -18.34 -33.27 26.33
CA GLY A 55 -18.28 -32.48 25.10
C GLY A 55 -19.63 -31.87 24.70
N TYR A 56 -20.70 -32.65 24.82
CA TYR A 56 -22.06 -32.19 24.51
C TYR A 56 -22.56 -31.14 25.51
N ALA A 57 -22.28 -31.31 26.82
CA ALA A 57 -22.62 -30.31 27.83
C ALA A 57 -21.97 -28.95 27.55
N TYR A 58 -20.66 -28.93 27.24
CA TYR A 58 -19.97 -27.70 26.82
C TYR A 58 -20.63 -27.07 25.59
N LYS A 59 -20.92 -27.89 24.57
CA LYS A 59 -21.54 -27.42 23.32
C LYS A 59 -22.91 -26.78 23.57
N THR A 60 -23.76 -27.40 24.40
CA THR A 60 -25.08 -26.88 24.75
C THR A 60 -24.96 -25.57 25.56
N LEU A 61 -24.05 -25.49 26.53
CA LEU A 61 -23.80 -24.24 27.27
C LEU A 61 -23.39 -23.10 26.34
N TRP A 62 -22.50 -23.36 25.39
CA TRP A 62 -22.10 -22.35 24.42
C TRP A 62 -23.22 -21.98 23.44
N GLN A 63 -24.07 -22.95 23.07
CA GLN A 63 -25.21 -22.68 22.19
C GLN A 63 -26.19 -21.67 22.82
N PHE A 64 -26.52 -21.80 24.11
CA PHE A 64 -27.36 -20.82 24.82
C PHE A 64 -26.74 -19.42 24.85
N GLN A 65 -25.41 -19.33 24.94
CA GLN A 65 -24.71 -18.04 24.87
C GLN A 65 -24.68 -17.45 23.45
N LYS A 66 -24.73 -18.29 22.43
CA LYS A 66 -24.77 -17.86 21.02
C LYS A 66 -26.14 -17.34 20.61
N GLU A 67 -27.21 -17.87 21.20
CA GLU A 67 -28.59 -17.43 20.97
C GLU A 67 -28.89 -16.07 21.64
N LYS A 68 -28.10 -15.68 22.64
CA LYS A 68 -28.16 -14.36 23.29
C LYS A 68 -27.39 -13.30 22.47
N SER A 69 -27.87 -12.05 22.48
CA SER A 69 -27.12 -10.91 21.95
C SER A 69 -25.83 -10.68 22.75
N ASP A 70 -24.80 -10.07 22.16
CA ASP A 70 -23.48 -9.94 22.80
C ASP A 70 -23.54 -9.25 24.18
N LEU A 71 -24.45 -8.29 24.36
CA LEU A 71 -24.68 -7.59 25.64
C LEU A 71 -25.40 -8.44 26.70
N MET A 72 -26.14 -9.47 26.27
CA MET A 72 -26.92 -10.36 27.14
C MET A 72 -26.19 -11.67 27.47
N ARG A 73 -24.97 -11.87 26.97
CA ARG A 73 -24.17 -13.06 27.27
C ARG A 73 -23.79 -13.10 28.74
N SER A 74 -24.18 -14.18 29.41
CA SER A 74 -23.92 -14.43 30.82
C SER A 74 -22.64 -15.26 31.02
N VAL A 75 -21.58 -14.93 30.27
CA VAL A 75 -20.28 -15.63 30.33
C VAL A 75 -19.70 -15.71 31.74
N PRO A 76 -19.66 -14.63 32.55
CA PRO A 76 -19.16 -14.71 33.92
C PRO A 76 -19.99 -15.64 34.81
N TYR A 77 -21.33 -15.59 34.67
CA TYR A 77 -22.24 -16.44 35.45
C TYR A 77 -21.98 -17.94 35.19
N VAL A 78 -21.78 -18.34 33.94
CA VAL A 78 -21.48 -19.74 33.59
C VAL A 78 -20.09 -20.14 34.10
N ARG A 79 -19.08 -19.29 33.89
CA ARG A 79 -17.69 -19.55 34.29
C ARG A 79 -17.55 -19.73 35.80
N ASP A 80 -18.22 -18.90 36.57
CA ASP A 80 -18.09 -18.83 38.03
C ASP A 80 -19.04 -19.83 38.75
N HIS A 81 -19.84 -20.57 37.98
CA HIS A 81 -20.78 -21.57 38.50
C HIS A 81 -20.04 -22.82 39.07
N PRO A 82 -20.42 -23.36 40.24
CA PRO A 82 -19.71 -24.50 40.86
C PRO A 82 -19.69 -25.77 40.01
N GLN A 83 -20.78 -26.01 39.27
CA GLN A 83 -20.92 -27.17 38.39
C GLN A 83 -20.10 -27.01 37.11
N PHE A 84 -19.70 -25.79 36.74
CA PHE A 84 -18.73 -25.56 35.66
C PHE A 84 -17.33 -26.01 36.07
N LEU A 85 -16.92 -25.75 37.33
CA LEU A 85 -15.69 -26.33 37.89
C LEU A 85 -15.74 -27.86 37.89
N THR A 86 -16.90 -28.45 38.21
CA THR A 86 -17.10 -29.90 38.15
C THR A 86 -16.94 -30.43 36.72
N LEU A 87 -17.52 -29.76 35.72
CA LEU A 87 -17.32 -30.09 34.30
C LEU A 87 -15.85 -30.02 33.89
N ARG A 88 -15.11 -29.02 34.38
CA ARG A 88 -13.67 -28.86 34.11
C ARG A 88 -12.86 -30.03 34.66
N ILE A 89 -13.15 -30.48 35.88
CA ILE A 89 -12.51 -31.65 36.47
C ILE A 89 -12.84 -32.91 35.65
N LEU A 90 -14.12 -33.12 35.32
CA LEU A 90 -14.56 -34.25 34.50
C LEU A 90 -13.94 -34.26 33.10
N ALA A 91 -13.74 -33.08 32.50
CA ALA A 91 -13.04 -32.92 31.24
C ALA A 91 -11.57 -33.31 31.39
N LYS A 92 -10.90 -32.80 32.44
CA LYS A 92 -9.49 -33.06 32.75
C LYS A 92 -9.17 -34.54 32.92
N ASP A 93 -10.07 -35.30 33.53
CA ASP A 93 -9.91 -36.74 33.76
C ASP A 93 -10.16 -37.57 32.48
N LYS A 94 -10.83 -37.00 31.48
CA LYS A 94 -11.28 -37.72 30.27
C LYS A 94 -10.65 -37.22 28.97
N ILE A 95 -9.68 -36.31 29.03
CA ILE A 95 -9.02 -35.71 27.85
C ILE A 95 -8.52 -36.78 26.86
N GLU A 96 -7.85 -37.82 27.36
CA GLU A 96 -7.28 -38.87 26.50
C GLU A 96 -8.35 -39.68 25.75
N LEU A 97 -9.56 -39.77 26.31
CA LEU A 97 -10.68 -40.52 25.75
C LEU A 97 -11.50 -39.70 24.73
N MET A 98 -11.39 -38.37 24.76
CA MET A 98 -12.11 -37.48 23.82
C MET A 98 -11.66 -37.74 22.38
N ASP A 99 -12.61 -37.70 21.45
CA ASP A 99 -12.29 -37.63 20.02
C ASP A 99 -11.74 -36.25 19.64
N ASP A 100 -11.15 -36.15 18.44
CA ASP A 100 -10.40 -34.96 18.02
C ASP A 100 -11.29 -33.71 17.86
N ASP A 101 -12.55 -33.85 17.41
CA ASP A 101 -13.50 -32.73 17.27
C ASP A 101 -13.97 -32.27 18.66
N THR A 102 -14.32 -33.21 19.53
CA THR A 102 -14.69 -32.90 20.93
C THR A 102 -13.55 -32.20 21.67
N LEU A 103 -12.32 -32.69 21.56
CA LEU A 103 -11.14 -32.14 22.23
C LEU A 103 -10.93 -30.65 21.88
N VAL A 104 -10.91 -30.33 20.58
CA VAL A 104 -10.71 -28.95 20.10
C VAL A 104 -11.93 -28.08 20.37
N ASN A 105 -13.15 -28.62 20.26
CA ASN A 105 -14.36 -27.87 20.58
C ASN A 105 -14.44 -27.50 22.08
N VAL A 106 -14.07 -28.41 22.99
CA VAL A 106 -13.98 -28.07 24.42
C VAL A 106 -12.95 -26.97 24.65
N LEU A 107 -11.76 -27.07 24.04
CA LEU A 107 -10.75 -26.01 24.12
C LEU A 107 -11.29 -24.65 23.61
N TYR A 108 -11.94 -24.66 22.45
CA TYR A 108 -12.56 -23.47 21.86
C TYR A 108 -13.58 -22.82 22.80
N ILE A 109 -14.49 -23.63 23.37
CA ILE A 109 -15.53 -23.15 24.27
C ILE A 109 -14.93 -22.61 25.57
N MET A 110 -13.90 -23.25 26.12
CA MET A 110 -13.21 -22.80 27.33
C MET A 110 -12.62 -21.39 27.15
N LEU A 111 -12.01 -21.11 26.00
CA LEU A 111 -11.48 -19.78 25.68
C LEU A 111 -12.61 -18.74 25.51
N ARG A 112 -13.75 -19.14 24.94
CA ARG A 112 -14.93 -18.25 24.81
C ARG A 112 -15.60 -17.92 26.14
N PHE A 113 -15.50 -18.81 27.13
CA PHE A 113 -15.88 -18.51 28.51
C PHE A 113 -14.82 -17.73 29.30
N ALA A 114 -13.80 -17.19 28.62
CA ALA A 114 -12.72 -16.40 29.22
C ALA A 114 -12.00 -17.14 30.37
N VAL A 115 -11.79 -18.46 30.21
CA VAL A 115 -10.88 -19.20 31.07
C VAL A 115 -9.45 -18.91 30.64
N GLU A 116 -8.60 -18.62 31.62
CA GLU A 116 -7.22 -18.18 31.37
C GLU A 116 -6.38 -19.28 30.70
N ALA A 117 -5.45 -18.86 29.84
CA ALA A 117 -4.62 -19.79 29.05
C ALA A 117 -3.70 -20.68 29.94
N HIS A 118 -3.33 -20.19 31.12
CA HIS A 118 -2.52 -20.93 32.10
C HIS A 118 -3.35 -21.86 32.98
N ASP A 119 -4.64 -22.02 32.70
CA ASP A 119 -5.45 -22.98 33.41
C ASP A 119 -5.02 -24.41 33.09
N SER A 120 -4.89 -25.24 34.13
CA SER A 120 -4.40 -26.61 33.99
C SER A 120 -5.22 -27.52 33.04
N LEU A 121 -6.50 -27.21 32.80
CA LEU A 121 -7.28 -27.93 31.80
C LEU A 121 -6.92 -27.45 30.38
N VAL A 122 -6.84 -26.13 30.16
CA VAL A 122 -6.49 -25.53 28.87
C VAL A 122 -5.10 -26.00 28.43
N GLU A 123 -4.11 -25.97 29.33
CA GLU A 123 -2.76 -26.46 29.06
C GLU A 123 -2.75 -27.94 28.64
N ARG A 124 -3.47 -28.80 29.38
CA ARG A 124 -3.56 -30.23 29.05
C ARG A 124 -4.28 -30.49 27.73
N LEU A 125 -5.34 -29.73 27.42
CA LEU A 125 -6.04 -29.82 26.14
C LEU A 125 -5.13 -29.43 24.98
N VAL A 126 -4.33 -28.37 25.14
CA VAL A 126 -3.35 -27.93 24.12
C VAL A 126 -2.24 -28.98 23.94
N VAL A 127 -1.70 -29.54 25.03
CA VAL A 127 -0.66 -30.58 24.96
C VAL A 127 -1.19 -31.84 24.27
N GLU A 128 -2.39 -32.29 24.63
CA GLU A 128 -2.98 -33.47 23.98
C GLU A 128 -3.30 -33.19 22.51
N ALA A 129 -3.83 -32.02 22.18
CA ALA A 129 -4.08 -31.61 20.80
C ALA A 129 -2.77 -31.52 19.99
N TRP A 130 -1.67 -31.05 20.60
CA TRP A 130 -0.35 -31.07 19.97
C TRP A 130 0.09 -32.50 19.65
N ARG A 131 -0.07 -33.45 20.59
CA ARG A 131 0.27 -34.86 20.35
C ARG A 131 -0.46 -35.46 19.15
N ARG A 132 -1.69 -34.99 18.88
CA ARG A 132 -2.58 -35.50 17.83
C ARG A 132 -2.60 -34.66 16.55
N VAL A 133 -1.87 -33.54 16.49
CA VAL A 133 -2.03 -32.52 15.44
C VAL A 133 -1.87 -33.06 14.01
N GLU A 134 -1.00 -34.05 13.78
CA GLU A 134 -0.80 -34.67 12.45
C GLU A 134 -2.02 -35.49 11.99
N ARG A 135 -2.85 -35.99 12.91
CA ARG A 135 -4.07 -36.74 12.62
C ARG A 135 -5.23 -35.83 12.23
N PHE A 136 -5.21 -34.57 12.66
CA PHE A 136 -6.35 -33.67 12.49
C PHE A 136 -6.70 -33.46 11.01
N ASP A 137 -8.00 -33.39 10.75
CA ASP A 137 -8.51 -32.91 9.47
C ASP A 137 -8.36 -31.37 9.38
N LEU A 138 -8.61 -30.82 8.20
CA LEU A 138 -8.43 -29.39 7.96
C LEU A 138 -9.42 -28.51 8.76
N LYS A 139 -10.61 -29.04 9.08
CA LYS A 139 -11.61 -28.30 9.86
C LYS A 139 -11.15 -28.18 11.31
N ILE A 140 -10.74 -29.29 11.92
CA ILE A 140 -10.21 -29.35 13.28
C ILE A 140 -8.93 -28.52 13.37
N LEU A 141 -8.05 -28.57 12.36
CA LEU A 141 -6.85 -27.71 12.31
C LEU A 141 -7.21 -26.22 12.28
N SER A 142 -8.23 -25.83 11.51
CA SER A 142 -8.73 -24.45 11.48
C SER A 142 -9.22 -24.01 12.85
N ASP A 143 -10.10 -24.80 13.48
CA ASP A 143 -10.66 -24.49 14.80
C ASP A 143 -9.55 -24.44 15.88
N PHE A 144 -8.59 -25.37 15.82
CA PHE A 144 -7.45 -25.41 16.73
C PHE A 144 -6.50 -24.23 16.55
N SER A 145 -6.21 -23.85 15.30
CA SER A 145 -5.38 -22.67 15.01
C SER A 145 -5.98 -21.39 15.57
N ALA A 146 -7.32 -21.24 15.50
CA ALA A 146 -8.01 -20.10 16.10
C ALA A 146 -7.88 -20.09 17.64
N CYS A 147 -7.93 -21.27 18.28
CA CYS A 147 -7.68 -21.39 19.72
C CYS A 147 -6.25 -20.98 20.11
N LEU A 148 -5.26 -21.25 19.26
CA LEU A 148 -3.87 -20.83 19.51
C LEU A 148 -3.69 -19.33 19.38
N VAL A 149 -4.37 -18.70 18.41
CA VAL A 149 -4.38 -17.24 18.25
C VAL A 149 -5.02 -16.56 19.45
N ASP A 150 -6.17 -17.07 19.93
CA ASP A 150 -6.85 -16.55 21.13
C ASP A 150 -5.96 -16.64 22.40
N GLN A 151 -5.03 -17.61 22.43
CA GLN A 151 -4.03 -17.78 23.50
C GLN A 151 -2.70 -17.04 23.24
N GLN A 152 -2.63 -16.16 22.22
CA GLN A 152 -1.42 -15.42 21.85
C GLN A 152 -0.22 -16.29 21.44
N MET A 153 -0.46 -17.52 20.94
CA MET A 153 0.58 -18.48 20.51
C MET A 153 0.86 -18.44 19.00
N HIS A 154 0.77 -17.27 18.38
CA HIS A 154 0.89 -17.09 16.92
C HIS A 154 2.32 -17.26 16.37
N PHE A 155 3.36 -17.17 17.21
CA PHE A 155 4.76 -17.48 16.85
C PHE A 155 5.25 -18.84 17.40
N SER A 156 4.35 -19.70 17.84
CA SER A 156 4.73 -20.98 18.46
C SER A 156 5.22 -22.02 17.43
N PRO A 157 6.09 -22.96 17.83
CA PRO A 157 6.44 -24.13 17.00
C PRO A 157 5.22 -24.94 16.57
N LEU A 158 4.16 -24.92 17.38
CA LEU A 158 2.89 -25.55 17.09
C LEU A 158 2.19 -24.90 15.90
N MET A 159 2.14 -23.55 15.85
CA MET A 159 1.64 -22.82 14.67
C MET A 159 2.48 -23.13 13.44
N GLY A 160 3.82 -23.24 13.59
CA GLY A 160 4.71 -23.70 12.52
C GLY A 160 4.39 -25.10 11.99
N LYS A 161 4.06 -26.05 12.88
CA LYS A 161 3.60 -27.40 12.46
C LYS A 161 2.27 -27.35 11.71
N ILE A 162 1.32 -26.52 12.13
CA ILE A 162 0.04 -26.32 11.42
C ILE A 162 0.30 -25.76 10.01
N ALA A 163 1.20 -24.77 9.90
CA ALA A 163 1.60 -24.20 8.60
C ALA A 163 2.23 -25.25 7.69
N ASP A 164 3.08 -26.14 8.22
CA ASP A 164 3.68 -27.23 7.46
C ASP A 164 2.64 -28.27 6.98
N ILE A 165 1.70 -28.67 7.85
CA ILE A 165 0.60 -29.57 7.46
C ILE A 165 -0.26 -28.93 6.37
N LEU A 166 -0.57 -27.64 6.51
CA LEU A 166 -1.31 -26.88 5.49
C LEU A 166 -0.56 -26.87 4.15
N ASN A 167 0.75 -26.65 4.18
CA ASN A 167 1.60 -26.65 2.99
C ASN A 167 1.59 -28.02 2.27
N ARG A 168 1.67 -29.13 3.03
CA ARG A 168 1.61 -30.50 2.51
C ARG A 168 0.23 -30.84 1.92
N LYS A 169 -0.85 -30.34 2.51
CA LYS A 169 -2.24 -30.66 2.13
C LYS A 169 -2.90 -29.62 1.24
N LEU A 170 -2.20 -28.57 0.80
CA LEU A 170 -2.78 -27.41 0.10
C LEU A 170 -3.63 -27.79 -1.11
N ASP A 171 -3.18 -28.75 -1.92
CA ASP A 171 -3.87 -29.13 -3.16
C ASP A 171 -5.22 -29.82 -2.90
N SER A 172 -5.34 -30.50 -1.75
CA SER A 172 -6.57 -31.22 -1.34
C SER A 172 -7.67 -30.30 -0.83
N ILE A 173 -7.37 -29.02 -0.57
CA ILE A 173 -8.30 -28.08 0.04
C ILE A 173 -9.32 -27.60 -1.00
N GLN A 174 -10.61 -27.79 -0.67
CA GLN A 174 -11.75 -27.33 -1.47
C GLN A 174 -12.52 -26.20 -0.78
N SER A 175 -12.55 -26.18 0.56
CA SER A 175 -13.29 -25.17 1.31
C SER A 175 -12.46 -23.90 1.51
N LEU A 176 -12.84 -22.84 0.80
CA LEU A 176 -12.20 -21.53 0.93
C LEU A 176 -12.39 -20.92 2.33
N ARG A 177 -13.54 -21.19 2.98
CA ARG A 177 -13.81 -20.75 4.35
C ARG A 177 -12.77 -21.30 5.34
N ILE A 178 -12.44 -22.59 5.25
CA ILE A 178 -11.43 -23.22 6.12
C ILE A 178 -10.03 -22.67 5.78
N LEU A 179 -9.74 -22.55 4.48
CA LEU A 179 -8.45 -22.03 4.01
C LEU A 179 -8.20 -20.61 4.53
N SER A 180 -9.19 -19.70 4.42
CA SER A 180 -9.05 -18.31 4.84
C SER A 180 -8.78 -18.14 6.35
N VAL A 181 -9.36 -19.00 7.21
CA VAL A 181 -9.05 -19.00 8.65
C VAL A 181 -7.60 -19.40 8.88
N LEU A 182 -7.18 -20.50 8.27
CA LEU A 182 -5.81 -21.00 8.42
C LEU A 182 -4.80 -19.97 7.91
N MET A 183 -5.04 -19.37 6.75
CA MET A 183 -4.20 -18.33 6.16
C MET A 183 -3.92 -17.18 7.15
N VAL A 184 -4.97 -16.59 7.72
CA VAL A 184 -4.83 -15.50 8.69
C VAL A 184 -4.06 -15.96 9.93
N ASN A 185 -4.33 -17.17 10.43
CA ASN A 185 -3.72 -17.66 11.67
C ASN A 185 -2.24 -18.04 11.50
N VAL A 186 -1.83 -18.54 10.32
CA VAL A 186 -0.43 -18.93 10.06
C VAL A 186 0.44 -17.80 9.51
N SER A 187 -0.12 -16.63 9.21
CA SER A 187 0.58 -15.57 8.45
C SER A 187 1.92 -15.12 9.05
N SER A 188 2.07 -15.26 10.38
CA SER A 188 3.28 -14.92 11.14
C SER A 188 4.46 -15.89 10.97
N VAL A 189 4.22 -17.13 10.53
CA VAL A 189 5.21 -18.21 10.52
C VAL A 189 5.51 -18.77 9.13
N ILE A 190 4.88 -18.22 8.08
CA ILE A 190 5.04 -18.70 6.70
C ILE A 190 6.14 -17.95 5.97
N SER A 191 6.74 -18.64 4.98
CA SER A 191 7.67 -18.04 4.03
C SER A 191 6.91 -17.31 2.91
N GLN A 192 7.58 -16.38 2.23
CA GLN A 192 7.03 -15.65 1.08
C GLN A 192 6.54 -16.61 -0.03
N ASN A 193 7.33 -17.63 -0.38
CA ASN A 193 6.96 -18.63 -1.39
C ASN A 193 5.70 -19.41 -1.00
N PHE A 194 5.58 -19.80 0.28
CA PHE A 194 4.35 -20.46 0.73
C PHE A 194 3.15 -19.50 0.71
N GLY A 195 3.36 -18.22 1.08
CA GLY A 195 2.36 -17.17 0.92
C GLY A 195 1.84 -17.02 -0.50
N GLU A 196 2.73 -17.00 -1.49
CA GLU A 196 2.36 -16.91 -2.92
C GLU A 196 1.54 -18.13 -3.38
N ARG A 197 1.91 -19.35 -2.94
CA ARG A 197 1.12 -20.56 -3.24
C ARG A 197 -0.28 -20.52 -2.62
N LEU A 198 -0.41 -19.99 -1.40
CA LEU A 198 -1.71 -19.79 -0.76
C LEU A 198 -2.58 -18.79 -1.54
N VAL A 199 -1.99 -17.69 -2.00
CA VAL A 199 -2.67 -16.67 -2.82
C VAL A 199 -3.17 -17.27 -4.13
N ASN A 200 -2.32 -17.99 -4.86
CA ASN A 200 -2.70 -18.62 -6.14
C ASN A 200 -3.83 -19.65 -5.96
N LYS A 201 -3.77 -20.48 -4.91
CA LYS A 201 -4.84 -21.44 -4.60
C LYS A 201 -6.14 -20.74 -4.22
N THR A 202 -6.04 -19.64 -3.48
CA THR A 202 -7.19 -18.81 -3.07
C THR A 202 -7.88 -18.18 -4.26
N GLU A 203 -7.12 -17.62 -5.20
CA GLU A 203 -7.68 -17.03 -6.41
C GLU A 203 -8.49 -18.04 -7.24
N LEU A 204 -7.98 -19.27 -7.39
CA LEU A 204 -8.66 -20.37 -8.07
C LEU A 204 -9.97 -20.77 -7.39
N LEU A 205 -10.00 -20.81 -6.06
CA LEU A 205 -11.19 -21.20 -5.29
C LEU A 205 -12.22 -20.06 -5.20
N LEU A 206 -11.78 -18.80 -5.22
CA LEU A 206 -12.66 -17.64 -5.07
C LEU A 206 -13.66 -17.54 -6.23
N ASP A 207 -13.28 -17.96 -7.44
CA ASP A 207 -14.16 -17.96 -8.62
C ASP A 207 -15.36 -18.92 -8.47
N THR A 208 -15.28 -19.87 -7.54
CA THR A 208 -16.34 -20.85 -7.26
C THR A 208 -17.18 -20.52 -6.02
N MET A 209 -16.87 -19.41 -5.34
CA MET A 209 -17.49 -19.03 -4.08
C MET A 209 -18.89 -18.42 -4.30
N ASP A 210 -19.80 -18.65 -3.35
CA ASP A 210 -21.05 -17.89 -3.26
C ASP A 210 -20.72 -16.41 -2.98
N PRO A 211 -21.12 -15.46 -3.85
CA PRO A 211 -20.87 -14.04 -3.66
C PRO A 211 -21.51 -13.47 -2.38
N SER A 212 -22.41 -14.17 -1.69
CA SER A 212 -22.98 -13.71 -0.42
C SER A 212 -22.01 -13.77 0.78
N ASP A 213 -20.96 -14.60 0.74
CA ASP A 213 -20.02 -14.77 1.86
C ASP A 213 -18.85 -13.75 1.82
N PHE A 214 -19.13 -12.52 2.23
CA PHE A 214 -18.10 -11.47 2.29
C PHE A 214 -17.10 -11.65 3.45
N ASN A 215 -17.37 -12.49 4.46
CA ASN A 215 -16.46 -12.68 5.60
C ASN A 215 -15.18 -13.40 5.19
N THR A 216 -15.31 -14.38 4.29
CA THR A 216 -14.17 -15.07 3.69
C THR A 216 -13.28 -14.08 2.93
N SER A 217 -13.87 -13.17 2.15
CA SER A 217 -13.15 -12.09 1.45
C SER A 217 -12.43 -11.13 2.41
N ILE A 218 -13.05 -10.74 3.53
CA ILE A 218 -12.38 -9.92 4.56
C ILE A 218 -11.13 -10.62 5.08
N ARG A 219 -11.20 -11.92 5.41
CA ARG A 219 -10.05 -12.70 5.89
C ARG A 219 -8.94 -12.81 4.86
N ILE A 220 -9.28 -12.93 3.58
CA ILE A 220 -8.30 -12.94 2.49
C ILE A 220 -7.54 -11.61 2.45
N VAL A 221 -8.24 -10.47 2.54
CA VAL A 221 -7.61 -9.15 2.58
C VAL A 221 -6.76 -8.97 3.84
N GLN A 222 -7.23 -9.44 5.01
CA GLN A 222 -6.45 -9.47 6.26
C GLN A 222 -5.18 -10.29 6.12
N PHE A 223 -5.25 -11.46 5.46
CA PHE A 223 -4.07 -12.28 5.20
C PHE A 223 -3.05 -11.53 4.36
N LEU A 224 -3.48 -10.92 3.24
CA LEU A 224 -2.61 -10.12 2.37
C LEU A 224 -1.94 -8.97 3.12
N GLN A 225 -2.67 -8.30 4.02
CA GLN A 225 -2.10 -7.29 4.93
C GLN A 225 -1.03 -7.90 5.83
N ASN A 226 -1.31 -9.03 6.49
CA ASN A 226 -0.38 -9.66 7.44
C ASN A 226 0.94 -10.05 6.77
N ILE A 227 0.89 -10.57 5.55
CA ILE A 227 2.10 -10.92 4.78
C ILE A 227 2.68 -9.74 3.99
N ARG A 228 2.08 -8.55 4.10
CA ARG A 228 2.47 -7.31 3.37
C ARG A 228 2.55 -7.49 1.85
N TYR A 229 1.69 -8.32 1.29
CA TYR A 229 1.70 -8.66 -0.13
C TYR A 229 0.52 -8.01 -0.85
N ASN A 230 0.81 -7.02 -1.70
CA ASN A 230 -0.21 -6.34 -2.49
C ASN A 230 -0.48 -7.10 -3.80
N TYR A 231 -1.32 -8.14 -3.71
CA TYR A 231 -1.76 -8.91 -4.87
C TYR A 231 -3.08 -8.38 -5.44
N HIS A 232 -2.95 -7.41 -6.34
CA HIS A 232 -4.07 -6.68 -6.95
C HIS A 232 -5.25 -7.53 -7.47
N PRO A 233 -5.05 -8.60 -8.29
CA PRO A 233 -6.19 -9.35 -8.83
C PRO A 233 -7.10 -9.95 -7.74
N LEU A 234 -6.51 -10.49 -6.68
CA LEU A 234 -7.30 -11.03 -5.56
C LEU A 234 -8.00 -9.92 -4.78
N LEU A 235 -7.36 -8.77 -4.58
CA LEU A 235 -7.98 -7.59 -3.96
C LEU A 235 -9.18 -7.08 -4.77
N GLU A 236 -9.06 -7.03 -6.09
CA GLU A 236 -10.14 -6.60 -6.98
C GLU A 236 -11.33 -7.57 -6.96
N LYS A 237 -11.08 -8.89 -7.00
CA LYS A 237 -12.14 -9.91 -6.84
C LYS A 237 -12.85 -9.74 -5.49
N CYS A 238 -12.11 -9.53 -4.40
CA CYS A 238 -12.68 -9.24 -3.09
C CYS A 238 -13.49 -7.92 -3.08
N SER A 239 -13.01 -6.86 -3.74
CA SER A 239 -13.75 -5.59 -3.86
C SER A 239 -15.10 -5.77 -4.54
N ARG A 240 -15.17 -6.57 -5.61
CA ARG A 240 -16.43 -6.85 -6.31
C ARG A 240 -17.46 -7.49 -5.38
N ILE A 241 -17.03 -8.42 -4.53
CA ILE A 241 -17.89 -9.07 -3.52
C ILE A 241 -18.36 -8.06 -2.45
N PHE A 242 -17.49 -7.12 -2.05
CA PHE A 242 -17.90 -6.08 -1.09
C PHE A 242 -18.90 -5.09 -1.72
N ILE A 243 -18.70 -4.72 -2.98
CA ILE A 243 -19.61 -3.85 -3.73
C ILE A 243 -20.98 -4.51 -3.87
N SER A 244 -21.05 -5.81 -4.22
CA SER A 244 -22.33 -6.52 -4.37
C SER A 244 -23.09 -6.67 -3.04
N ASN A 245 -22.38 -6.69 -1.91
CA ASN A 245 -22.97 -6.84 -0.58
C ASN A 245 -23.02 -5.53 0.23
N ILE A 246 -22.85 -4.38 -0.42
CA ILE A 246 -22.72 -3.09 0.26
C ILE A 246 -23.88 -2.83 1.22
N ALA A 247 -25.11 -3.23 0.88
CA ALA A 247 -26.31 -3.06 1.71
C ALA A 247 -26.21 -3.79 3.07
N HIS A 248 -25.48 -4.91 3.15
CA HIS A 248 -25.32 -5.72 4.36
C HIS A 248 -24.13 -5.32 5.24
N LEU A 249 -23.20 -4.51 4.72
CA LEU A 249 -22.01 -4.07 5.47
C LEU A 249 -22.37 -3.01 6.51
N ASN A 250 -22.16 -3.31 7.79
CA ASN A 250 -22.34 -2.34 8.89
C ASN A 250 -21.12 -1.42 9.06
N LEU A 251 -21.18 -0.49 10.00
CA LEU A 251 -20.08 0.43 10.28
C LEU A 251 -18.77 -0.29 10.59
N ASP A 252 -18.77 -1.29 11.49
CA ASP A 252 -17.53 -1.98 11.89
C ASP A 252 -16.86 -2.71 10.70
N THR A 253 -17.66 -3.35 9.84
CA THR A 253 -17.15 -4.04 8.65
C THR A 253 -16.62 -3.07 7.60
N LEU A 254 -17.31 -1.95 7.34
CA LEU A 254 -16.82 -0.92 6.42
C LEU A 254 -15.52 -0.28 6.92
N SER A 255 -15.47 0.09 8.19
CA SER A 255 -14.26 0.64 8.82
C SER A 255 -13.08 -0.32 8.72
N LEU A 256 -13.31 -1.62 8.94
CA LEU A 256 -12.29 -2.66 8.79
C LEU A 256 -11.78 -2.75 7.35
N ILE A 257 -12.68 -2.85 6.36
CA ILE A 257 -12.28 -2.97 4.94
C ILE A 257 -11.49 -1.74 4.49
N LEU A 258 -11.93 -0.53 4.86
CA LEU A 258 -11.23 0.71 4.53
C LEU A 258 -9.83 0.76 5.17
N ALA A 259 -9.71 0.40 6.44
CA ALA A 259 -8.41 0.33 7.12
C ALA A 259 -7.47 -0.71 6.47
N LEU A 260 -8.01 -1.87 6.06
CA LEU A 260 -7.24 -2.88 5.33
C LEU A 260 -6.74 -2.36 3.99
N TYR A 261 -7.59 -1.71 3.21
CA TYR A 261 -7.23 -1.11 1.92
C TYR A 261 -6.19 0.00 2.06
N GLN A 262 -6.34 0.88 3.06
CA GLN A 262 -5.35 1.91 3.37
C GLN A 262 -3.98 1.29 3.71
N SER A 263 -3.96 0.23 4.52
CA SER A 263 -2.70 -0.45 4.90
C SER A 263 -1.99 -1.13 3.75
N LEU A 264 -2.75 -1.65 2.78
CA LEU A 264 -2.24 -2.29 1.56
C LEU A 264 -1.94 -1.29 0.44
N GLN A 265 -2.25 0.01 0.64
CA GLN A 265 -2.17 1.05 -0.38
C GLN A 265 -3.00 0.71 -1.63
N PHE A 266 -4.12 0.01 -1.45
CA PHE A 266 -5.03 -0.39 -2.51
C PHE A 266 -6.23 0.55 -2.57
N THR A 267 -6.55 1.06 -3.77
CA THR A 267 -7.69 1.96 -3.98
C THR A 267 -8.65 1.38 -5.00
N ASN A 268 -9.93 1.30 -4.63
CA ASN A 268 -11.03 0.96 -5.53
C ASN A 268 -12.08 2.07 -5.46
N PHE A 269 -12.18 2.87 -6.53
CA PHE A 269 -13.02 4.06 -6.56
C PHE A 269 -14.51 3.73 -6.44
N SER A 270 -14.95 2.64 -7.08
CA SER A 270 -16.35 2.20 -7.02
C SER A 270 -16.76 1.83 -5.59
N PHE A 271 -15.89 1.10 -4.87
CA PHE A 271 -16.15 0.77 -3.46
C PHE A 271 -16.10 2.03 -2.58
N GLN A 272 -15.13 2.92 -2.77
CA GLN A 272 -15.02 4.16 -1.98
C GLN A 272 -16.24 5.07 -2.14
N ALA A 273 -16.77 5.22 -3.36
CA ALA A 273 -17.96 6.02 -3.63
C ALA A 273 -19.19 5.47 -2.87
N LEU A 274 -19.44 4.16 -2.98
CA LEU A 274 -20.55 3.49 -2.32
C LEU A 274 -20.40 3.47 -0.79
N ALA A 275 -19.19 3.26 -0.29
CA ALA A 275 -18.89 3.30 1.14
C ALA A 275 -19.14 4.70 1.71
N ARG A 276 -18.73 5.77 1.00
CA ARG A 276 -18.99 7.15 1.39
C ARG A 276 -20.49 7.43 1.46
N GLU A 277 -21.26 7.08 0.44
CA GLU A 277 -22.71 7.28 0.40
C GLU A 277 -23.38 6.63 1.62
N LYS A 278 -23.10 5.34 1.83
CA LYS A 278 -23.66 4.58 2.95
C LYS A 278 -23.24 5.12 4.32
N LEU A 279 -21.98 5.49 4.51
CA LEU A 279 -21.52 6.07 5.77
C LEU A 279 -22.12 7.47 6.01
N SER A 280 -22.37 8.23 4.94
CA SER A 280 -22.99 9.57 5.05
C SER A 280 -24.45 9.47 5.51
N GLU A 281 -25.21 8.47 5.03
CA GLU A 281 -26.56 8.16 5.51
C GLU A 281 -26.61 7.81 7.00
N MET A 282 -25.50 7.30 7.55
CA MET A 282 -25.39 6.91 8.96
C MET A 282 -25.06 8.06 9.91
N ILE A 283 -24.62 9.23 9.41
CA ILE A 283 -24.30 10.40 10.25
C ILE A 283 -25.40 10.74 11.27
N PRO A 284 -26.69 10.85 10.91
CA PRO A 284 -27.74 11.22 11.86
C PRO A 284 -28.11 10.09 12.84
N LEU A 285 -27.66 8.85 12.61
CA LEU A 285 -28.07 7.68 13.39
C LEU A 285 -27.25 7.48 14.67
N TYR A 286 -26.06 8.07 14.75
CA TYR A 286 -25.15 7.88 15.88
C TYR A 286 -25.11 9.11 16.78
N CYS A 287 -25.75 8.98 17.95
CA CYS A 287 -25.75 10.01 18.99
C CYS A 287 -24.72 9.75 20.10
N ASP A 288 -24.18 8.53 20.20
CA ASP A 288 -23.16 8.20 21.21
C ASP A 288 -21.74 8.53 20.71
N PRO A 289 -20.86 9.08 21.57
CA PRO A 289 -19.51 9.48 21.16
C PRO A 289 -18.66 8.32 20.61
N ALA A 290 -18.84 7.10 21.12
CA ALA A 290 -18.02 5.96 20.72
C ALA A 290 -18.30 5.51 19.28
N SER A 291 -19.56 5.34 18.93
CA SER A 291 -19.97 4.94 17.58
C SER A 291 -19.78 6.08 16.59
N PHE A 292 -20.03 7.33 16.99
CA PHE A 292 -19.75 8.47 16.13
C PHE A 292 -18.26 8.62 15.81
N VAL A 293 -17.35 8.42 16.77
CA VAL A 293 -15.91 8.48 16.49
C VAL A 293 -15.50 7.39 15.50
N LYS A 294 -16.05 6.17 15.60
CA LYS A 294 -15.82 5.13 14.59
C LYS A 294 -16.28 5.57 13.20
N LEU A 295 -17.46 6.18 13.10
CA LEU A 295 -17.98 6.74 11.84
C LEU A 295 -17.07 7.87 11.32
N PHE A 296 -16.63 8.76 12.21
CA PHE A 296 -15.75 9.87 11.88
C PHE A 296 -14.43 9.38 11.27
N VAL A 297 -13.78 8.39 11.89
CA VAL A 297 -12.54 7.78 11.38
C VAL A 297 -12.76 7.13 10.01
N ALA A 298 -13.90 6.46 9.79
CA ALA A 298 -14.16 5.76 8.53
C ALA A 298 -14.55 6.71 7.38
N LEU A 299 -15.41 7.69 7.64
CA LEU A 299 -15.92 8.61 6.64
C LEU A 299 -14.97 9.79 6.39
N GLY A 300 -14.24 10.25 7.41
CA GLY A 300 -13.38 11.43 7.34
C GLY A 300 -12.43 11.43 6.12
N PRO A 301 -11.64 10.38 5.89
CA PRO A 301 -10.71 10.32 4.75
C PRO A 301 -11.40 10.29 3.38
N LEU A 302 -12.69 9.93 3.33
CA LEU A 302 -13.51 9.88 2.11
C LEU A 302 -14.40 11.12 1.96
N ALA A 303 -14.47 11.98 2.98
CA ALA A 303 -15.44 13.06 3.07
C ALA A 303 -15.19 14.11 1.98
N GLY A 304 -16.26 14.51 1.29
CA GLY A 304 -16.25 15.72 0.49
C GLY A 304 -16.54 16.96 1.35
N PRO A 305 -16.63 18.16 0.74
CA PRO A 305 -16.88 19.40 1.46
C PRO A 305 -18.18 19.40 2.27
N MET A 306 -19.20 18.66 1.80
CA MET A 306 -20.50 18.58 2.45
C MET A 306 -20.46 17.68 3.69
N GLU A 307 -19.93 16.47 3.55
CA GLU A 307 -19.81 15.50 4.63
C GLU A 307 -18.84 16.00 5.72
N GLU A 308 -17.74 16.63 5.32
CA GLU A 308 -16.79 17.25 6.27
C GLU A 308 -17.49 18.30 7.15
N LYS A 309 -18.36 19.13 6.54
CA LYS A 309 -19.13 20.13 7.29
C LYS A 309 -20.09 19.48 8.28
N GLN A 310 -20.79 18.42 7.87
CA GLN A 310 -21.72 17.68 8.74
C GLN A 310 -20.99 16.99 9.90
N LEU A 311 -19.91 16.26 9.61
CA LEU A 311 -19.08 15.59 10.61
C LEU A 311 -18.56 16.58 11.66
N ARG A 312 -18.12 17.76 11.22
CA ARG A 312 -17.63 18.82 12.11
C ARG A 312 -18.72 19.34 13.05
N LEU A 313 -19.93 19.59 12.54
CA LEU A 313 -21.05 20.08 13.35
C LEU A 313 -21.42 19.08 14.45
N VAL A 314 -21.54 17.79 14.11
CA VAL A 314 -21.89 16.75 15.06
C VAL A 314 -20.77 16.56 16.09
N LEU A 315 -19.50 16.54 15.65
CA LEU A 315 -18.34 16.42 16.55
C LEU A 315 -18.27 17.58 17.56
N GLN A 316 -18.60 18.80 17.15
CA GLN A 316 -18.63 19.97 18.05
C GLN A 316 -19.62 19.81 19.21
N MET A 317 -20.71 19.08 19.02
CA MET A 317 -21.73 18.85 20.05
C MET A 317 -21.28 17.86 21.14
N MET A 318 -20.39 16.94 20.81
CA MET A 318 -19.99 15.83 21.71
C MET A 318 -18.51 15.83 22.11
N VAL A 319 -17.72 16.82 21.66
CA VAL A 319 -16.26 16.87 21.88
C VAL A 319 -15.87 16.80 23.35
N GLU A 320 -16.72 17.27 24.27
CA GLU A 320 -16.45 17.32 25.70
C GLU A 320 -16.63 15.96 26.41
N GLU A 321 -17.35 15.03 25.77
CA GLU A 321 -17.61 13.67 26.27
C GLU A 321 -16.54 12.66 25.80
N LEU A 322 -15.61 13.08 24.94
CA LEU A 322 -14.62 12.19 24.34
C LEU A 322 -13.59 11.70 25.38
N THR A 323 -13.34 10.39 25.34
CA THR A 323 -12.20 9.77 26.02
C THR A 323 -10.87 10.20 25.37
N SER A 324 -9.76 9.99 26.06
CA SER A 324 -8.42 10.26 25.55
C SER A 324 -8.13 9.53 24.22
N GLN A 325 -8.47 8.24 24.16
CA GLN A 325 -8.28 7.40 22.97
C GLN A 325 -9.18 7.84 21.79
N GLN A 326 -10.43 8.23 22.06
CA GLN A 326 -11.31 8.78 21.04
C GLN A 326 -10.81 10.12 20.50
N ALA A 327 -10.35 11.02 21.39
CA ALA A 327 -9.77 12.30 20.99
C ALA A 327 -8.52 12.12 20.10
N LEU A 328 -7.70 11.09 20.36
CA LEU A 328 -6.55 10.74 19.53
C LEU A 328 -6.98 10.29 18.14
N ALA A 329 -7.96 9.39 18.05
CA ALA A 329 -8.50 8.89 16.79
C ALA A 329 -9.06 10.04 15.92
N VAL A 330 -9.82 10.95 16.55
CA VAL A 330 -10.34 12.14 15.88
C VAL A 330 -9.21 13.06 15.40
N LEU A 331 -8.19 13.33 16.23
CA LEU A 331 -7.08 14.20 15.85
C LEU A 331 -6.33 13.67 14.61
N VAL A 332 -6.03 12.37 14.58
CA VAL A 332 -5.35 11.72 13.44
C VAL A 332 -6.22 11.80 12.19
N THR A 333 -7.53 11.59 12.32
CA THR A 333 -8.44 11.70 11.18
C THR A 333 -8.54 13.15 10.66
N MET A 334 -8.52 14.14 11.56
CA MET A 334 -8.51 15.56 11.17
C MET A 334 -7.24 15.97 10.43
N GLU A 335 -6.09 15.36 10.76
CA GLU A 335 -4.84 15.49 9.99
C GLU A 335 -5.05 14.97 8.56
N GLU A 336 -5.59 13.76 8.39
CA GLU A 336 -5.84 13.18 7.06
C GLU A 336 -6.83 14.02 6.23
N MET A 337 -7.84 14.60 6.89
CA MET A 337 -8.80 15.51 6.27
C MET A 337 -8.24 16.91 5.98
N ASN A 338 -7.04 17.24 6.49
CA ASN A 338 -6.46 18.58 6.45
C ASN A 338 -7.45 19.67 6.95
N THR A 339 -8.13 19.36 8.06
CA THR A 339 -9.18 20.23 8.62
C THR A 339 -8.60 21.55 9.14
N LYS A 340 -9.22 22.67 8.80
CA LYS A 340 -8.77 24.03 9.20
C LYS A 340 -9.49 24.62 10.43
N ASP A 341 -10.33 23.85 11.11
CA ASP A 341 -11.07 24.31 12.30
C ASP A 341 -10.15 24.40 13.53
N LEU A 342 -9.50 25.56 13.69
CA LEU A 342 -8.59 25.84 14.80
C LEU A 342 -9.25 25.73 16.18
N HIS A 343 -10.55 25.99 16.31
CA HIS A 343 -11.23 25.93 17.59
C HIS A 343 -11.43 24.47 18.03
N LEU A 344 -11.92 23.64 17.11
CA LEU A 344 -12.09 22.21 17.37
C LEU A 344 -10.75 21.52 17.64
N ILE A 345 -9.71 21.84 16.86
CA ILE A 345 -8.35 21.33 17.08
C ILE A 345 -7.85 21.69 18.48
N LYS A 346 -8.02 22.95 18.92
CA LYS A 346 -7.62 23.39 20.26
C LYS A 346 -8.35 22.62 21.36
N LYS A 347 -9.66 22.38 21.22
CA LYS A 347 -10.44 21.58 22.18
C LYS A 347 -9.90 20.14 22.27
N ILE A 348 -9.69 19.46 21.15
CA ILE A 348 -9.17 18.09 21.12
C ILE A 348 -7.77 18.01 21.72
N VAL A 349 -6.87 18.91 21.34
CA VAL A 349 -5.51 18.97 21.91
C VAL A 349 -5.53 19.21 23.42
N SER A 350 -6.50 19.97 23.94
CA SER A 350 -6.64 20.18 25.38
C SER A 350 -7.03 18.90 26.14
N ILE A 351 -7.83 18.02 25.53
CA ILE A 351 -8.18 16.71 26.09
C ILE A 351 -6.94 15.83 26.11
N LEU A 352 -6.20 15.77 25.00
CA LEU A 352 -4.97 14.99 24.89
C LEU A 352 -3.90 15.44 25.88
N TYR A 353 -3.78 16.75 26.11
CA TYR A 353 -2.83 17.33 27.05
C TYR A 353 -3.01 16.80 28.48
N LYS A 354 -4.25 16.55 28.92
CA LYS A 354 -4.55 16.03 30.27
C LYS A 354 -3.97 14.62 30.50
N TYR A 355 -3.90 13.82 29.44
CA TYR A 355 -3.50 12.41 29.50
C TYR A 355 -2.17 12.12 28.81
N LEU A 356 -1.37 13.16 28.52
CA LEU A 356 -0.18 13.03 27.68
C LEU A 356 0.86 12.00 28.20
N HIS A 357 0.96 11.87 29.52
CA HIS A 357 1.88 10.95 30.21
C HIS A 357 1.46 9.48 30.16
N VAL A 358 0.21 9.18 29.81
CA VAL A 358 -0.35 7.82 29.74
C VAL A 358 -0.05 7.17 28.38
N TYR A 359 0.15 7.99 27.34
CA TYR A 359 0.34 7.49 25.98
C TYR A 359 1.66 6.76 25.78
N THR A 360 1.58 5.71 24.97
CA THR A 360 2.71 4.95 24.48
C THR A 360 3.55 5.77 23.47
N PRO A 361 4.82 5.39 23.22
CA PRO A 361 5.65 6.04 22.21
C PRO A 361 5.02 6.13 20.82
N VAL A 362 4.26 5.09 20.42
CA VAL A 362 3.58 5.02 19.12
C VAL A 362 2.43 6.03 19.05
N GLU A 363 1.66 6.18 20.13
CA GLU A 363 0.59 7.17 20.20
C GLU A 363 1.13 8.60 20.26
N LEU A 364 2.19 8.85 21.02
CA LEU A 364 2.88 10.15 21.06
C LEU A 364 3.43 10.54 19.68
N THR A 365 3.90 9.56 18.91
CA THR A 365 4.32 9.76 17.51
C THR A 365 3.16 10.25 16.65
N LYS A 366 1.99 9.61 16.74
CA LYS A 366 0.77 10.03 16.02
C LYS A 366 0.32 11.44 16.44
N ILE A 367 0.29 11.71 17.75
CA ILE A 367 -0.05 13.04 18.29
C ILE A 367 0.88 14.11 17.73
N THR A 368 2.19 13.86 17.75
CA THR A 368 3.19 14.83 17.29
C THR A 368 3.02 15.15 15.81
N LYS A 369 2.88 14.13 14.96
CA LYS A 369 2.67 14.29 13.52
C LYS A 369 1.43 15.13 13.23
N ALA A 370 0.30 14.76 13.81
CA ALA A 370 -0.95 15.49 13.63
C ALA A 370 -0.88 16.94 14.12
N VAL A 371 -0.28 17.18 15.30
CA VAL A 371 -0.13 18.52 15.90
C VAL A 371 0.76 19.44 15.04
N VAL A 372 1.85 18.91 14.49
CA VAL A 372 2.75 19.65 13.58
C VAL A 372 2.06 19.92 12.25
N HIS A 373 1.40 18.91 11.65
CA HIS A 373 0.67 19.06 10.39
C HIS A 373 -0.45 20.11 10.48
N LEU A 374 -1.24 20.05 11.55
CA LEU A 374 -2.34 20.98 11.83
C LEU A 374 -1.87 22.34 12.38
N ARG A 375 -0.55 22.55 12.47
CA ARG A 375 0.10 23.82 12.89
C ARG A 375 -0.40 24.35 14.23
N VAL A 376 -0.49 23.48 15.24
CA VAL A 376 -0.95 23.90 16.57
C VAL A 376 0.17 24.61 17.32
N HIS A 377 0.01 25.91 17.55
CA HIS A 377 0.96 26.74 18.27
C HIS A 377 0.69 26.71 19.79
N ASN A 378 1.15 25.66 20.49
CA ASN A 378 1.17 25.61 21.96
C ASN A 378 2.56 25.20 22.46
N SER A 379 3.37 26.18 22.84
CA SER A 379 4.77 25.98 23.26
C SER A 379 4.91 25.08 24.49
N LYS A 380 3.98 25.17 25.46
CA LYS A 380 4.01 24.33 26.66
C LYS A 380 3.69 22.87 26.33
N PHE A 381 2.68 22.63 25.50
CA PHE A 381 2.31 21.29 25.02
C PHE A 381 3.48 20.62 24.29
N LEU A 382 4.08 21.32 23.32
CA LEU A 382 5.19 20.80 22.52
C LEU A 382 6.43 20.53 23.39
N ARG A 383 6.70 21.36 24.41
CA ARG A 383 7.81 21.13 25.34
C ARG A 383 7.66 19.84 26.14
N ILE A 384 6.49 19.60 26.74
CA ILE A 384 6.24 18.38 27.53
C ILE A 384 6.28 17.14 26.63
N LEU A 385 5.67 17.22 25.43
CA LEU A 385 5.72 16.16 24.44
C LEU A 385 7.17 15.80 24.08
N ARG A 386 8.01 16.80 23.85
CA ARG A 386 9.44 16.62 23.59
C ARG A 386 10.16 15.92 24.76
N GLU A 387 9.94 16.37 26.00
CA GLU A 387 10.55 15.76 27.21
C GLU A 387 10.19 14.28 27.35
N LEU A 388 8.91 13.93 27.11
CA LEU A 388 8.45 12.53 27.12
C LEU A 388 9.16 11.71 26.04
N LEU A 389 9.20 12.20 24.80
CA LEU A 389 9.86 11.52 23.68
C LEU A 389 11.35 11.29 23.95
N PHE A 390 12.07 12.28 24.49
CA PHE A 390 13.47 12.11 24.92
C PHE A 390 13.62 11.07 26.03
N SER A 391 12.69 11.04 26.99
CA SER A 391 12.73 10.05 28.07
C SER A 391 12.60 8.62 27.55
N TYR A 392 11.78 8.40 26.52
CA TYR A 392 11.64 7.12 25.84
C TYR A 392 12.85 6.78 24.99
N LEU A 393 13.37 7.75 24.23
CA LEU A 393 14.58 7.57 23.41
C LEU A 393 15.76 7.04 24.23
N ARG A 394 15.98 7.60 25.43
CA ARG A 394 17.06 7.19 26.33
C ARG A 394 16.92 5.77 26.87
N LYS A 395 15.69 5.25 26.99
CA LYS A 395 15.41 3.92 27.55
C LYS A 395 15.33 2.83 26.47
N ASN A 396 15.04 3.22 25.23
CA ASN A 396 14.80 2.27 24.15
C ASN A 396 16.10 1.63 23.64
N VAL A 397 16.03 0.38 23.21
CA VAL A 397 17.15 -0.40 22.67
C VAL A 397 16.88 -0.91 21.25
N ILE A 398 15.65 -0.78 20.75
CA ILE A 398 15.24 -1.30 19.45
C ILE A 398 15.54 -0.26 18.36
N PRO A 399 16.39 -0.56 17.36
CA PRO A 399 16.78 0.41 16.32
C PRO A 399 15.62 1.09 15.62
N SER A 400 14.60 0.33 15.20
CA SER A 400 13.43 0.84 14.48
C SER A 400 12.48 1.69 15.32
N GLU A 401 12.53 1.57 16.65
CA GLU A 401 11.78 2.45 17.54
C GLU A 401 12.57 3.73 17.83
N ILE A 402 13.89 3.61 17.98
CA ILE A 402 14.81 4.74 18.14
C ILE A 402 14.78 5.64 16.89
N SER A 403 14.84 5.07 15.68
CA SER A 403 14.77 5.83 14.42
C SER A 403 13.46 6.62 14.32
N ARG A 404 12.32 5.98 14.60
CA ARG A 404 11.01 6.66 14.66
C ARG A 404 10.95 7.77 15.71
N LEU A 405 11.48 7.54 16.91
CA LEU A 405 11.51 8.57 17.95
C LEU A 405 12.35 9.77 17.53
N VAL A 406 13.52 9.54 16.92
CA VAL A 406 14.38 10.62 16.40
C VAL A 406 13.70 11.38 15.26
N GLN A 407 12.99 10.68 14.37
CA GLN A 407 12.16 11.31 13.32
C GLN A 407 11.14 12.29 13.91
N VAL A 408 10.41 11.84 14.92
CA VAL A 408 9.33 12.61 15.55
C VAL A 408 9.88 13.78 16.35
N ILE A 409 10.99 13.58 17.08
CA ILE A 409 11.67 14.65 17.79
C ILE A 409 12.09 15.73 16.79
N ALA A 410 12.63 15.36 15.63
CA ALA A 410 13.07 16.31 14.62
C ALA A 410 11.96 17.24 14.09
N MET A 411 10.70 16.79 14.10
CA MET A 411 9.53 17.60 13.70
C MET A 411 9.16 18.71 14.71
N LEU A 412 9.65 18.62 15.95
CA LEU A 412 9.33 19.57 17.01
C LEU A 412 10.25 20.80 16.97
N PRO A 413 9.80 21.99 17.45
CA PRO A 413 10.68 23.15 17.56
C PRO A 413 11.81 22.91 18.59
N SER A 414 13.02 23.36 18.28
CA SER A 414 14.24 23.20 19.12
C SER A 414 14.54 21.73 19.46
N SER A 415 14.78 20.92 18.43
CA SER A 415 14.72 19.45 18.47
C SER A 415 16.08 18.74 18.51
N HIS A 416 17.16 19.42 18.91
CA HIS A 416 18.49 18.79 18.94
C HIS A 416 18.57 17.65 19.95
N LEU A 417 19.26 16.57 19.56
CA LEU A 417 19.67 15.54 20.51
C LEU A 417 20.71 16.09 21.47
N ASP A 418 20.55 15.74 22.75
CA ASP A 418 21.59 15.90 23.74
C ASP A 418 22.65 14.81 23.60
N GLU A 419 23.76 14.93 24.33
CA GLU A 419 24.87 13.97 24.27
C GLU A 419 24.44 12.53 24.58
N SER A 420 23.45 12.37 25.48
CA SER A 420 22.89 11.07 25.79
C SER A 420 22.09 10.47 24.62
N GLY A 421 21.31 11.28 23.89
CA GLY A 421 20.58 10.87 22.69
C GLY A 421 21.52 10.52 21.54
N ILE A 422 22.57 11.31 21.32
CA ILE A 422 23.60 11.02 20.30
C ILE A 422 24.30 9.69 20.61
N SER A 423 24.78 9.51 21.83
CA SER A 423 25.43 8.27 22.26
C SER A 423 24.52 7.06 22.12
N ARG A 424 23.20 7.21 22.37
CA ARG A 424 22.21 6.16 22.14
C ARG A 424 22.12 5.78 20.66
N VAL A 425 22.03 6.75 19.76
CA VAL A 425 21.99 6.50 18.30
C VAL A 425 23.29 5.82 17.85
N GLU A 426 24.45 6.31 18.27
CA GLU A 426 25.74 5.71 17.93
C GLU A 426 25.86 4.25 18.38
N SER A 427 25.29 3.90 19.54
CA SER A 427 25.35 2.54 20.07
C SER A 427 24.61 1.49 19.23
N ILE A 428 23.61 1.92 18.44
CA ILE A 428 22.76 1.04 17.64
C ILE A 428 23.07 1.06 16.14
N LEU A 429 23.93 1.97 15.65
CA LEU A 429 24.21 2.12 14.21
C LEU A 429 24.58 0.81 13.49
N PRO A 430 25.39 -0.10 14.06
CA PRO A 430 25.73 -1.36 13.39
C PRO A 430 24.53 -2.30 13.17
N GLN A 431 23.46 -2.14 13.96
CA GLN A 431 22.24 -2.96 13.90
C GLN A 431 21.14 -2.34 13.04
N CYS A 432 21.33 -1.09 12.57
CA CYS A 432 20.33 -0.34 11.81
C CYS A 432 20.16 -0.89 10.38
N SER A 433 18.91 -0.90 9.90
CA SER A 433 18.60 -1.10 8.49
C SER A 433 18.92 0.16 7.67
N LEU A 434 18.97 0.07 6.34
CA LEU A 434 19.09 1.26 5.48
C LEU A 434 17.94 2.25 5.73
N SER A 435 16.74 1.75 6.05
CA SER A 435 15.59 2.59 6.38
C SER A 435 15.81 3.38 7.68
N ASP A 436 16.43 2.78 8.69
CA ASP A 436 16.75 3.45 9.95
C ASP A 436 17.84 4.51 9.76
N LEU A 437 18.89 4.18 8.99
CA LEU A 437 19.97 5.11 8.66
C LEU A 437 19.44 6.33 7.89
N HIS A 438 18.56 6.09 6.91
CA HIS A 438 17.88 7.15 6.16
C HIS A 438 17.08 8.07 7.08
N ILE A 439 16.31 7.51 8.02
CA ILE A 439 15.54 8.30 8.97
C ILE A 439 16.47 9.19 9.80
N PHE A 440 17.58 8.66 10.32
CA PHE A 440 18.56 9.48 11.05
C PHE A 440 19.14 10.59 10.19
N ALA A 441 19.56 10.30 8.96
CA ALA A 441 20.08 11.30 8.06
C ALA A 441 19.06 12.40 7.76
N SER A 442 17.81 12.03 7.46
CA SER A 442 16.73 12.99 7.19
C SER A 442 16.44 13.89 8.41
N SER A 443 16.45 13.34 9.62
CA SER A 443 16.31 14.10 10.87
C SER A 443 17.47 15.08 11.08
N LEU A 444 18.70 14.67 10.79
CA LEU A 444 19.88 15.53 10.88
C LEU A 444 19.79 16.69 9.89
N SER A 445 19.37 16.44 8.65
CA SER A 445 19.20 17.49 7.64
C SER A 445 18.19 18.56 8.08
N ILE A 446 17.06 18.15 8.69
CA ILE A 446 16.06 19.08 9.26
C ILE A 446 16.69 19.97 10.35
N TRP A 447 17.52 19.40 11.23
CA TRP A 447 18.20 20.17 12.27
C TRP A 447 19.21 21.16 11.72
N ILE A 448 20.01 20.74 10.73
CA ILE A 448 21.00 21.61 10.08
C ILE A 448 20.32 22.82 9.44
N GLN A 449 19.19 22.61 8.75
CA GLN A 449 18.43 23.70 8.13
C GLN A 449 17.86 24.70 9.14
N HIS A 450 17.42 24.23 10.32
CA HIS A 450 16.93 25.11 11.39
C HIS A 450 18.05 25.88 12.13
N ASP A 451 19.25 25.31 12.20
CA ASP A 451 20.41 25.87 12.92
C ASP A 451 21.19 26.98 12.19
N HIS A 452 20.86 27.29 10.93
CA HIS A 452 21.48 28.42 10.21
C HIS A 452 21.30 29.79 10.93
N SER A 453 20.44 29.86 11.95
CA SER A 453 20.24 31.03 12.81
C SER A 453 21.08 31.03 14.11
N HIS A 454 21.60 29.88 14.59
CA HIS A 454 22.31 29.77 15.87
C HIS A 454 23.43 28.70 15.83
N LEU A 455 24.66 29.11 15.49
CA LEU A 455 25.87 28.28 15.51
C LEU A 455 26.30 27.94 16.96
N ASN A 456 25.71 26.91 17.56
CA ASN A 456 26.14 26.35 18.85
C ASN A 456 27.00 25.07 18.67
N ASN A 457 27.91 24.79 19.61
CA ASN A 457 28.77 23.58 19.65
C ASN A 457 28.05 22.22 19.48
N VAL A 458 26.73 22.16 19.71
CA VAL A 458 25.90 20.95 19.54
C VAL A 458 25.77 20.56 18.06
N SER A 459 25.76 21.54 17.14
CA SER A 459 25.66 21.29 15.69
C SER A 459 26.92 20.59 15.14
N GLN A 460 28.11 20.96 15.61
CA GLN A 460 29.37 20.30 15.21
C GLN A 460 29.44 18.82 15.61
N LYS A 461 28.84 18.42 16.73
CA LYS A 461 28.81 17.01 17.15
C LYS A 461 27.78 16.21 16.35
N ASN A 462 26.61 16.77 16.05
CA ASN A 462 25.60 16.15 15.19
C ASN A 462 26.12 15.93 13.76
N LEU A 463 26.91 16.86 13.23
CA LEU A 463 27.55 16.73 11.91
C LEU A 463 28.55 15.57 11.84
N ARG A 464 29.13 15.11 12.96
CA ARG A 464 30.03 13.93 12.99
C ARG A 464 29.29 12.60 12.84
N LEU A 465 27.96 12.57 12.98
CA LEU A 465 27.17 11.37 12.75
C LEU A 465 27.02 11.07 11.25
N LEU A 466 26.95 12.10 10.40
CA LEU A 466 26.68 11.93 8.97
C LEU A 466 27.73 11.02 8.28
N PRO A 467 29.06 11.22 8.45
CA PRO A 467 30.04 10.32 7.84
C PRO A 467 29.95 8.88 8.34
N LYS A 468 29.55 8.68 9.61
CA LYS A 468 29.33 7.34 10.17
C LYS A 468 28.12 6.67 9.51
N LEU A 469 27.01 7.41 9.33
CA LEU A 469 25.81 6.92 8.65
C LEU A 469 26.14 6.49 7.20
N ASN A 470 26.93 7.30 6.49
CA ASN A 470 27.35 7.00 5.12
C ASN A 470 28.19 5.71 5.08
N ALA A 471 29.19 5.60 5.96
CA ALA A 471 30.04 4.41 6.05
C ALA A 471 29.24 3.13 6.32
N TYR A 472 28.32 3.13 7.29
CA TYR A 472 27.46 1.98 7.57
C TYR A 472 26.47 1.68 6.43
N GLY A 473 25.94 2.72 5.78
CA GLY A 473 25.08 2.58 4.60
C GLY A 473 25.80 1.86 3.46
N CYS A 474 27.00 2.32 3.10
CA CYS A 474 27.84 1.69 2.07
C CYS A 474 28.24 0.27 2.46
N GLU A 475 28.70 0.04 3.69
CA GLU A 475 29.07 -1.31 4.16
C GLU A 475 27.90 -2.30 4.04
N ARG A 476 26.68 -1.86 4.35
CA ARG A 476 25.47 -2.69 4.28
C ARG A 476 25.09 -3.03 2.84
N LEU A 477 25.19 -2.07 1.92
CA LEU A 477 25.00 -2.30 0.48
C LEU A 477 26.06 -3.26 -0.09
N GLN A 478 27.32 -3.08 0.31
CA GLN A 478 28.42 -3.95 -0.09
C GLN A 478 28.26 -5.38 0.41
N LYS A 479 27.64 -5.60 1.58
CA LYS A 479 27.38 -6.94 2.15
C LYS A 479 26.08 -7.58 1.68
N ALA A 480 25.20 -6.85 0.97
CA ALA A 480 23.90 -7.36 0.55
C ALA A 480 24.01 -8.55 -0.44
N SER A 481 23.45 -9.70 -0.06
CA SER A 481 23.51 -10.95 -0.86
C SER A 481 22.14 -11.40 -1.40
N ASN A 482 21.04 -10.85 -0.90
CA ASN A 482 19.68 -11.21 -1.28
C ASN A 482 18.91 -9.98 -1.73
N LEU A 483 18.42 -10.00 -2.97
CA LEU A 483 17.71 -8.86 -3.58
C LEU A 483 16.39 -8.54 -2.88
N ASN A 484 15.63 -9.54 -2.43
CA ASN A 484 14.34 -9.32 -1.77
C ASN A 484 14.52 -8.67 -0.39
N VAL A 485 15.55 -9.08 0.36
CA VAL A 485 15.88 -8.46 1.66
C VAL A 485 16.33 -7.01 1.46
N LEU A 486 17.19 -6.76 0.46
CA LEU A 486 17.63 -5.41 0.13
C LEU A 486 16.46 -4.51 -0.27
N TRP A 487 15.47 -5.05 -0.99
CA TRP A 487 14.29 -4.27 -1.39
C TRP A 487 13.40 -3.84 -0.24
N GLU A 488 13.19 -4.70 0.75
CA GLU A 488 12.43 -4.33 1.94
C GLU A 488 13.06 -3.14 2.67
N GLU A 489 14.39 -3.01 2.63
CA GLU A 489 15.09 -1.87 3.21
C GLU A 489 15.03 -0.61 2.32
N LEU A 490 15.24 -0.73 1.01
CA LEU A 490 15.27 0.40 0.07
C LEU A 490 13.91 1.05 -0.20
N LYS A 491 12.80 0.34 0.07
CA LYS A 491 11.43 0.85 -0.12
C LYS A 491 11.18 2.19 0.58
N TYR A 492 11.84 2.42 1.72
CA TYR A 492 11.63 3.59 2.57
C TYR A 492 12.75 4.63 2.48
N VAL A 493 13.68 4.49 1.54
CA VAL A 493 14.88 5.34 1.44
C VAL A 493 14.77 6.30 0.26
N HIS A 494 14.77 7.62 0.53
CA HIS A 494 14.62 8.67 -0.50
C HIS A 494 15.25 10.01 -0.09
N GLY A 495 15.36 10.97 -1.01
CA GLY A 495 15.81 12.34 -0.71
C GLY A 495 17.32 12.54 -0.79
N GLU A 496 17.77 13.78 -0.52
CA GLU A 496 19.12 14.29 -0.82
C GLU A 496 20.24 13.40 -0.31
N TRP A 497 20.21 13.01 0.98
CA TRP A 497 21.23 12.14 1.57
C TRP A 497 21.43 10.82 0.80
N PHE A 498 20.33 10.13 0.46
CA PHE A 498 20.42 8.90 -0.29
C PHE A 498 20.96 9.15 -1.70
N GLU A 499 20.43 10.20 -2.32
CA GLU A 499 20.71 10.61 -3.67
C GLU A 499 22.17 11.02 -3.92
N GLU A 500 22.84 11.58 -2.91
CA GLU A 500 24.23 12.04 -2.96
C GLU A 500 25.21 10.98 -2.46
N GLU A 501 24.88 10.25 -1.39
CA GLU A 501 25.86 9.40 -0.68
C GLU A 501 25.75 7.92 -1.01
N LEU A 502 24.54 7.41 -1.30
CA LEU A 502 24.29 5.96 -1.41
C LEU A 502 23.80 5.51 -2.79
N LEU A 503 23.38 6.41 -3.67
CA LEU A 503 22.73 6.05 -4.93
C LEU A 503 23.65 5.21 -5.82
N GLU A 504 24.91 5.62 -6.00
CA GLU A 504 25.86 4.89 -6.85
C GLU A 504 26.15 3.50 -6.29
N GLU A 505 26.47 3.40 -5.00
CA GLU A 505 26.72 2.11 -4.33
C GLU A 505 25.48 1.20 -4.38
N THR A 506 24.27 1.79 -4.32
CA THR A 506 23.02 1.04 -4.48
C THR A 506 22.90 0.47 -5.89
N ILE A 507 23.20 1.25 -6.93
CA ILE A 507 23.19 0.76 -8.32
C ILE A 507 24.20 -0.38 -8.51
N VAL A 508 25.41 -0.26 -7.94
CA VAL A 508 26.44 -1.31 -7.98
C VAL A 508 25.95 -2.58 -7.28
N ALA A 509 25.35 -2.47 -6.09
CA ALA A 509 24.80 -3.61 -5.37
C ALA A 509 23.67 -4.30 -6.16
N LEU A 510 22.80 -3.52 -6.80
CA LEU A 510 21.71 -4.05 -7.64
C LEU A 510 22.23 -4.73 -8.91
N GLN A 511 23.26 -4.18 -9.56
CA GLN A 511 23.91 -4.81 -10.71
C GLN A 511 24.54 -6.15 -10.31
N ARG A 512 25.24 -6.21 -9.16
CA ARG A 512 25.80 -7.46 -8.61
C ARG A 512 24.72 -8.51 -8.34
N LEU A 513 23.52 -8.09 -7.95
CA LEU A 513 22.38 -8.97 -7.67
C LEU A 513 21.45 -9.17 -8.88
N GLY A 514 21.83 -8.71 -10.07
CA GLY A 514 20.99 -8.72 -11.28
C GLY A 514 20.47 -10.10 -11.69
N ASP A 515 21.21 -11.16 -11.37
CA ASP A 515 20.79 -12.55 -11.65
C ASP A 515 19.55 -12.95 -10.84
N GLN A 516 19.31 -12.34 -9.68
CA GLN A 516 18.16 -12.60 -8.81
C GLN A 516 16.89 -11.83 -9.22
N VAL A 517 16.94 -11.05 -10.30
CA VAL A 517 15.77 -10.34 -10.84
C VAL A 517 14.81 -11.36 -11.46
N THR A 518 13.55 -11.31 -11.01
CA THR A 518 12.46 -12.20 -11.47
C THR A 518 11.16 -11.39 -11.62
N HIS A 519 10.11 -12.00 -12.18
CA HIS A 519 8.79 -11.35 -12.31
C HIS A 519 8.21 -10.83 -10.98
N THR A 520 8.65 -11.30 -9.81
CA THR A 520 8.13 -10.86 -8.51
C THR A 520 8.74 -9.55 -8.02
N ASN A 521 9.99 -9.25 -8.37
CA ASN A 521 10.71 -8.05 -7.90
C ASN A 521 10.94 -7.00 -9.00
N ILE A 522 10.60 -7.32 -10.25
CA ILE A 522 10.81 -6.44 -11.41
C ILE A 522 10.10 -5.09 -11.30
N ILE A 523 8.90 -5.05 -10.71
CA ILE A 523 8.12 -3.81 -10.50
C ILE A 523 8.86 -2.85 -9.57
N ASN A 524 9.44 -3.39 -8.49
CA ASN A 524 10.19 -2.63 -7.50
C ASN A 524 11.46 -2.04 -8.13
N LEU A 525 12.20 -2.86 -8.89
CA LEU A 525 13.40 -2.41 -9.60
C LEU A 525 13.06 -1.34 -10.65
N SER A 526 12.00 -1.52 -11.44
CA SER A 526 11.57 -0.57 -12.47
C SER A 526 11.19 0.78 -11.85
N SER A 527 10.40 0.77 -10.77
CA SER A 527 10.00 1.97 -10.04
C SER A 527 11.19 2.67 -9.38
N PHE A 528 12.16 1.91 -8.87
CA PHE A 528 13.40 2.43 -8.30
C PHE A 528 14.22 3.20 -9.34
N ILE A 529 14.43 2.64 -10.54
CA ILE A 529 15.22 3.27 -11.60
C ILE A 529 14.62 4.61 -12.04
N VAL A 530 13.29 4.66 -12.20
CA VAL A 530 12.59 5.91 -12.54
C VAL A 530 12.79 6.96 -11.45
N ARG A 531 12.65 6.56 -10.17
CA ARG A 531 12.82 7.46 -9.03
C ARG A 531 14.26 7.95 -8.88
N ALA A 532 15.24 7.07 -9.10
CA ALA A 532 16.65 7.38 -9.05
C ALA A 532 17.11 8.32 -10.18
N ASN A 533 16.32 8.42 -11.27
CA ASN A 533 16.69 9.14 -12.48
C ASN A 533 18.08 8.71 -13.00
N TYR A 534 18.41 7.42 -12.87
CA TYR A 534 19.74 6.86 -13.14
C TYR A 534 19.66 5.87 -14.29
N LEU A 535 20.36 6.13 -15.40
CA LEU A 535 20.38 5.24 -16.56
C LEU A 535 21.43 4.13 -16.36
N SER A 536 20.95 2.93 -16.04
CA SER A 536 21.77 1.71 -15.91
C SER A 536 21.35 0.70 -16.98
N THR A 537 22.06 0.67 -18.10
CA THR A 537 21.75 -0.23 -19.22
C THR A 537 21.71 -1.70 -18.81
N PRO A 538 22.62 -2.26 -17.97
CA PRO A 538 22.54 -3.67 -17.61
C PRO A 538 21.28 -4.03 -16.82
N LEU A 539 20.80 -3.12 -15.95
CA LEU A 539 19.58 -3.34 -15.18
C LEU A 539 18.34 -3.21 -16.06
N LEU A 540 18.30 -2.24 -16.97
CA LEU A 540 17.20 -2.05 -17.93
C LEU A 540 17.11 -3.23 -18.89
N ASP A 541 18.23 -3.70 -19.43
CA ASP A 541 18.26 -4.87 -20.31
C ASP A 541 17.80 -6.13 -19.57
N ARG A 542 18.17 -6.29 -18.29
CA ARG A 542 17.69 -7.39 -17.45
C ARG A 542 16.18 -7.32 -17.23
N ILE A 543 15.62 -6.13 -16.97
CA ILE A 543 14.17 -5.91 -16.86
C ILE A 543 13.47 -6.33 -18.17
N ALA A 544 13.97 -5.87 -19.31
CA ALA A 544 13.38 -6.20 -20.61
C ALA A 544 13.41 -7.73 -20.84
N SER A 545 14.56 -8.36 -20.61
CA SER A 545 14.76 -9.80 -20.80
C SER A 545 13.83 -10.66 -19.94
N VAL A 546 13.76 -10.38 -18.63
CA VAL A 546 12.89 -11.10 -17.70
C VAL A 546 11.41 -10.89 -18.06
N THR A 547 11.04 -9.69 -18.49
CA THR A 547 9.67 -9.37 -18.90
C THR A 547 9.26 -10.20 -20.11
N VAL A 548 10.07 -10.23 -21.17
CA VAL A 548 9.77 -11.02 -22.37
C VAL A 548 9.67 -12.52 -22.05
N GLN A 549 10.61 -13.05 -21.26
CA GLN A 549 10.63 -14.48 -20.90
C GLN A 549 9.45 -14.91 -20.02
N GLN A 550 8.92 -14.00 -19.19
CA GLN A 550 7.93 -14.34 -18.15
C GLN A 550 6.64 -13.50 -18.25
N ILE A 551 6.34 -12.90 -19.40
CA ILE A 551 5.18 -12.00 -19.59
C ILE A 551 3.85 -12.64 -19.18
N SER A 552 3.70 -13.94 -19.39
CA SER A 552 2.51 -14.71 -19.01
C SER A 552 2.29 -14.79 -17.50
N LYS A 553 3.37 -14.71 -16.71
CA LYS A 553 3.33 -14.69 -15.22
C LYS A 553 3.16 -13.28 -14.67
N ILE A 554 3.39 -12.25 -15.48
CA ILE A 554 3.25 -10.85 -15.08
C ILE A 554 1.78 -10.45 -15.17
N HIS A 555 1.28 -9.86 -14.08
CA HIS A 555 -0.07 -9.34 -14.02
C HIS A 555 -0.22 -8.11 -14.93
N PRO A 556 -1.32 -7.94 -15.69
CA PRO A 556 -1.49 -6.80 -16.60
C PRO A 556 -1.25 -5.42 -15.94
N LEU A 557 -1.72 -5.22 -14.70
CA LEU A 557 -1.50 -3.96 -13.97
C LEU A 557 -0.02 -3.63 -13.69
N ALA A 558 0.88 -4.60 -13.77
CA ALA A 558 2.32 -4.39 -13.60
C ALA A 558 3.01 -3.83 -14.85
N ILE A 559 2.35 -3.84 -16.01
CA ILE A 559 2.93 -3.42 -17.29
C ILE A 559 3.32 -1.93 -17.26
N HIS A 560 2.48 -1.07 -16.68
CA HIS A 560 2.79 0.36 -16.61
C HIS A 560 4.11 0.66 -15.86
N PRO A 561 4.31 0.20 -14.61
CA PRO A 561 5.60 0.37 -13.92
C PRO A 561 6.81 -0.20 -14.67
N ILE A 562 6.64 -1.29 -15.42
CA ILE A 562 7.72 -1.95 -16.16
C ILE A 562 8.13 -1.15 -17.41
N LEU A 563 7.16 -0.56 -18.12
CA LEU A 563 7.43 0.30 -19.29
C LEU A 563 8.01 1.66 -18.92
N LEU A 564 7.58 2.19 -17.77
CA LEU A 564 7.93 3.54 -17.31
C LEU A 564 9.43 3.89 -17.37
N PRO A 565 10.39 3.05 -16.90
CA PRO A 565 11.82 3.38 -16.99
C PRO A 565 12.32 3.59 -18.42
N PHE A 566 11.85 2.78 -19.39
CA PHE A 566 12.28 2.89 -20.79
C PHE A 566 11.77 4.18 -21.42
N SER A 567 10.50 4.51 -21.17
CA SER A 567 9.88 5.74 -21.67
C SER A 567 10.43 7.01 -21.01
N VAL A 568 10.62 7.01 -19.68
CA VAL A 568 11.08 8.20 -18.94
C VAL A 568 12.56 8.47 -19.20
N LEU A 569 13.39 7.43 -19.16
CA LEU A 569 14.83 7.57 -19.39
C LEU A 569 15.20 7.54 -20.88
N ASN A 570 14.21 7.42 -21.77
CA ASN A 570 14.39 7.41 -23.22
C ASN A 570 15.44 6.36 -23.66
N TYR A 571 15.23 5.12 -23.25
CA TYR A 571 16.17 4.02 -23.50
C TYR A 571 15.48 2.86 -24.21
N ASP A 572 16.07 2.48 -25.34
CA ASP A 572 15.68 1.32 -26.12
C ASP A 572 16.55 0.11 -25.75
N PRO A 573 16.00 -0.97 -25.18
CA PRO A 573 16.77 -2.18 -24.91
C PRO A 573 17.10 -2.92 -26.23
N PRO A 574 18.12 -3.79 -26.25
CA PRO A 574 18.50 -4.55 -27.45
C PRO A 574 17.36 -5.36 -28.10
N GLN A 575 16.37 -5.79 -27.30
CA GLN A 575 15.19 -6.54 -27.71
C GLN A 575 13.91 -5.69 -27.69
N LYS A 576 14.00 -4.41 -28.07
CA LYS A 576 12.91 -3.44 -27.94
C LYS A 576 11.60 -3.88 -28.57
N ASP A 577 11.63 -4.41 -29.80
CA ASP A 577 10.42 -4.74 -30.55
C ASP A 577 9.66 -5.90 -29.87
N GLU A 578 10.39 -6.92 -29.42
CA GLU A 578 9.82 -8.04 -28.66
C GLU A 578 9.28 -7.58 -27.30
N PHE A 579 10.02 -6.70 -26.61
CA PHE A 579 9.65 -6.19 -25.29
C PHE A 579 8.39 -5.32 -25.32
N PHE A 580 8.36 -4.29 -26.15
CA PHE A 580 7.19 -3.42 -26.28
C PHE A 580 6.03 -4.17 -26.90
N GLY A 581 6.27 -5.02 -27.91
CA GLY A 581 5.23 -5.87 -28.52
C GLY A 581 4.54 -6.78 -27.49
N ALA A 582 5.30 -7.49 -26.66
CA ALA A 582 4.75 -8.35 -25.62
C ALA A 582 3.96 -7.56 -24.56
N CYS A 583 4.48 -6.40 -24.14
CA CYS A 583 3.80 -5.53 -23.17
C CYS A 583 2.49 -4.95 -23.73
N ILE A 584 2.50 -4.45 -24.96
CA ILE A 584 1.34 -3.87 -25.63
C ILE A 584 0.27 -4.94 -25.87
N GLN A 585 0.65 -6.13 -26.35
CA GLN A 585 -0.30 -7.24 -26.54
C GLN A 585 -0.96 -7.65 -25.22
N ARG A 586 -0.17 -7.74 -24.14
CA ARG A 586 -0.66 -8.05 -22.80
C ARG A 586 -1.61 -6.97 -22.27
N LEU A 587 -1.29 -5.70 -22.54
CA LEU A 587 -2.14 -4.55 -22.19
C LEU A 587 -3.49 -4.61 -22.93
N ILE A 588 -3.47 -4.72 -24.27
CA ILE A 588 -4.67 -4.71 -25.11
C ILE A 588 -5.62 -5.85 -24.75
N SER A 589 -5.07 -7.05 -24.50
CA SER A 589 -5.85 -8.23 -24.12
C SER A 589 -6.63 -8.07 -22.79
N HIS A 590 -6.29 -7.06 -21.98
CA HIS A 590 -6.84 -6.87 -20.64
C HIS A 590 -7.24 -5.41 -20.35
N LEU A 591 -7.57 -4.60 -21.37
CA LEU A 591 -7.92 -3.18 -21.21
C LEU A 591 -9.01 -2.93 -20.15
N SER A 592 -10.01 -3.81 -20.06
CA SER A 592 -11.14 -3.69 -19.13
C SER A 592 -10.76 -3.77 -17.64
N VAL A 593 -9.57 -4.30 -17.32
CA VAL A 593 -9.06 -4.42 -15.95
C VAL A 593 -8.48 -3.09 -15.44
N PHE A 594 -8.06 -2.20 -16.33
CA PHE A 594 -7.39 -0.97 -15.92
C PHE A 594 -8.38 0.12 -15.55
N GLU A 595 -8.07 0.84 -14.48
CA GLU A 595 -8.76 2.08 -14.15
C GLU A 595 -8.42 3.18 -15.19
N PRO A 596 -9.38 4.05 -15.55
CA PRO A 596 -9.19 5.12 -16.53
C PRO A 596 -7.89 5.93 -16.36
N HIS A 597 -7.59 6.37 -15.15
CA HIS A 597 -6.37 7.16 -14.90
C HIS A 597 -5.07 6.38 -15.20
N VAL A 598 -5.07 5.05 -15.04
CA VAL A 598 -3.91 4.20 -15.37
C VAL A 598 -3.76 4.08 -16.88
N LEU A 599 -4.86 3.97 -17.62
CA LEU A 599 -4.84 3.96 -19.09
C LEU A 599 -4.32 5.28 -19.66
N VAL A 600 -4.68 6.42 -19.07
CA VAL A 600 -4.09 7.73 -19.42
C VAL A 600 -2.58 7.73 -19.22
N PHE A 601 -2.08 7.23 -18.08
CA PHE A 601 -0.64 7.14 -17.85
C PHE A 601 0.07 6.16 -18.78
N LEU A 602 -0.56 5.03 -19.12
CA LEU A 602 -0.04 4.07 -20.10
C LEU A 602 0.05 4.65 -21.50
N GLY A 603 -1.02 5.29 -21.99
CA GLY A 603 -1.02 5.94 -23.30
C GLY A 603 0.08 6.99 -23.39
N PHE A 604 0.19 7.86 -22.38
CA PHE A 604 1.28 8.83 -22.29
C PHE A 604 2.68 8.17 -22.25
N THR A 605 2.85 7.11 -21.45
CA THR A 605 4.13 6.38 -21.33
C THR A 605 4.55 5.75 -22.65
N LEU A 606 3.61 5.18 -23.40
CA LEU A 606 3.88 4.61 -24.72
C LEU A 606 4.19 5.70 -25.75
N ALA A 607 3.48 6.83 -25.74
CA ALA A 607 3.76 7.97 -26.62
C ALA A 607 5.16 8.56 -26.38
N LEU A 608 5.64 8.62 -25.13
CA LEU A 608 7.02 8.99 -24.83
C LEU A 608 8.03 8.09 -25.55
N ALA A 609 7.74 6.79 -25.61
CA ALA A 609 8.53 5.76 -26.28
C ALA A 609 8.13 5.56 -27.76
N GLU A 610 7.39 6.48 -28.37
CA GLU A 610 7.04 6.45 -29.80
C GLU A 610 6.17 5.25 -30.22
N HIS A 611 5.39 4.70 -29.28
CA HIS A 611 4.44 3.61 -29.53
C HIS A 611 3.00 4.09 -29.39
N PHE A 612 2.17 3.84 -30.41
CA PHE A 612 0.79 4.33 -30.50
C PHE A 612 -0.21 3.21 -30.84
N PRO A 613 -0.57 2.34 -29.87
CA PRO A 613 -1.53 1.26 -30.13
C PRO A 613 -2.94 1.83 -30.35
N GLU A 614 -3.51 1.60 -31.53
CA GLU A 614 -4.81 2.14 -31.94
C GLU A 614 -5.95 1.76 -30.98
N ASP A 615 -6.01 0.49 -30.55
CA ASP A 615 -7.03 0.00 -29.61
C ASP A 615 -7.03 0.78 -28.29
N LEU A 616 -5.84 1.13 -27.79
CA LEU A 616 -5.69 1.91 -26.56
C LEU A 616 -6.13 3.37 -26.77
N ILE A 617 -5.74 3.96 -27.90
CA ILE A 617 -6.10 5.35 -28.28
C ILE A 617 -7.62 5.48 -28.37
N ARG A 618 -8.27 4.57 -29.11
CA ARG A 618 -9.74 4.56 -29.27
C ARG A 618 -10.47 4.27 -27.96
N ALA A 619 -9.89 3.45 -27.08
CA ALA A 619 -10.47 3.20 -25.76
C ALA A 619 -10.43 4.45 -24.85
N ILE A 620 -9.33 5.21 -24.88
CA ILE A 620 -9.15 6.41 -24.03
C ILE A 620 -9.95 7.59 -24.57
N PHE A 621 -9.91 7.86 -25.88
CA PHE A 621 -10.60 8.99 -26.49
C PHE A 621 -12.04 8.63 -26.90
N ASN A 622 -12.77 8.04 -25.95
CA ASN A 622 -14.19 7.72 -26.02
C ASN A 622 -14.95 8.56 -24.99
N VAL A 623 -16.13 9.08 -25.36
CA VAL A 623 -17.02 9.85 -24.47
C VAL A 623 -17.35 9.10 -23.18
N GLU A 624 -17.63 7.80 -23.24
CA GLU A 624 -17.92 6.99 -22.06
C GLU A 624 -16.72 6.88 -21.12
N PHE A 625 -15.52 6.73 -21.70
CA PHE A 625 -14.27 6.69 -20.95
C PHE A 625 -14.01 8.02 -20.24
N LEU A 626 -14.14 9.14 -20.96
CA LEU A 626 -13.90 10.47 -20.41
C LEU A 626 -14.90 10.81 -19.28
N ALA A 627 -16.18 10.47 -19.45
CA ALA A 627 -17.18 10.62 -18.39
C ALA A 627 -16.84 9.76 -17.16
N LYS A 628 -16.38 8.52 -17.36
CA LYS A 628 -15.91 7.66 -16.27
C LYS A 628 -14.69 8.25 -15.59
N LEU A 629 -13.72 8.77 -16.34
CA LEU A 629 -12.53 9.42 -15.79
C LEU A 629 -12.92 10.62 -14.92
N ASP A 630 -13.77 11.51 -15.41
CA ASP A 630 -14.22 12.70 -14.68
C ASP A 630 -14.89 12.35 -13.35
N SER A 631 -15.70 11.29 -13.32
CA SER A 631 -16.33 10.79 -12.10
C SER A 631 -15.29 10.33 -11.06
N GLN A 632 -14.25 9.60 -11.49
CA GLN A 632 -13.19 9.12 -10.59
C GLN A 632 -12.33 10.25 -10.04
N LEU A 633 -12.03 11.23 -10.90
CA LEU A 633 -11.22 12.38 -10.53
C LEU A 633 -11.86 13.15 -9.37
N GLN A 634 -13.17 13.07 -9.11
CA GLN A 634 -13.79 13.74 -7.97
C GLN A 634 -13.20 13.30 -6.61
N TYR A 635 -12.80 12.03 -6.49
CA TYR A 635 -12.32 11.42 -5.24
C TYR A 635 -10.81 11.56 -5.02
N LEU A 636 -10.08 12.06 -6.02
CA LEU A 636 -8.62 12.18 -5.93
C LEU A 636 -8.18 13.51 -5.28
N PRO A 637 -6.97 13.56 -4.69
CA PRO A 637 -6.38 14.82 -4.26
C PRO A 637 -6.18 15.79 -5.44
N PRO A 638 -6.29 17.12 -5.25
CA PRO A 638 -6.18 18.10 -6.33
C PRO A 638 -4.89 17.97 -7.17
N PHE A 639 -3.75 17.68 -6.53
CA PHE A 639 -2.48 17.51 -7.22
C PHE A 639 -2.51 16.35 -8.23
N LEU A 640 -3.19 15.26 -7.89
CA LEU A 640 -3.25 14.06 -8.73
C LEU A 640 -4.23 14.28 -9.88
N LYS A 641 -5.35 14.98 -9.64
CA LYS A 641 -6.28 15.40 -10.71
C LYS A 641 -5.56 16.21 -11.78
N LEU A 642 -4.82 17.24 -11.35
CA LEU A 642 -4.04 18.09 -12.26
C LEU A 642 -3.01 17.27 -13.04
N ARG A 643 -2.32 16.32 -12.36
CA ARG A 643 -1.37 15.43 -13.02
C ARG A 643 -2.02 14.56 -14.07
N ILE A 644 -3.18 13.96 -13.79
CA ILE A 644 -3.89 13.08 -14.73
C ILE A 644 -4.38 13.88 -15.95
N TYR A 645 -5.06 15.02 -15.74
CA TYR A 645 -5.47 15.88 -16.85
C TYR A 645 -4.28 16.32 -17.69
N SER A 646 -3.19 16.75 -17.05
CA SER A 646 -1.96 17.13 -17.75
C SER A 646 -1.43 16.00 -18.65
N ARG A 647 -1.41 14.74 -18.16
CA ARG A 647 -0.98 13.59 -18.99
C ARG A 647 -1.97 13.24 -20.09
N LEU A 648 -3.28 13.39 -19.87
CA LEU A 648 -4.29 13.20 -20.91
C LEU A 648 -4.08 14.21 -22.05
N MET A 649 -3.81 15.47 -21.71
CA MET A 649 -3.57 16.51 -22.72
C MET A 649 -2.27 16.29 -23.49
N GLU A 650 -1.18 15.95 -22.79
CA GLU A 650 0.08 15.62 -23.45
C GLU A 650 -0.05 14.41 -24.37
N PHE A 651 -0.83 13.41 -23.96
CA PHE A 651 -1.10 12.24 -24.78
C PHE A 651 -1.97 12.57 -26.00
N ASN A 652 -3.03 13.37 -25.84
CA ASN A 652 -3.83 13.87 -26.97
C ASN A 652 -2.98 14.61 -27.99
N ARG A 653 -2.14 15.53 -27.51
CA ARG A 653 -1.22 16.28 -28.36
C ARG A 653 -0.27 15.36 -29.13
N ALA A 654 0.29 14.35 -28.46
CA ALA A 654 1.17 13.37 -29.10
C ALA A 654 0.43 12.61 -30.22
N VAL A 655 -0.76 12.08 -29.93
CA VAL A 655 -1.57 11.35 -30.92
C VAL A 655 -1.94 12.23 -32.10
N CYS A 656 -2.39 13.47 -31.88
CA CYS A 656 -2.81 14.33 -32.99
C CYS A 656 -1.65 14.80 -33.89
N LEU A 657 -0.43 14.91 -33.34
CA LEU A 657 0.74 15.32 -34.12
C LEU A 657 1.45 14.14 -34.79
N GLU A 658 1.64 13.04 -34.06
CA GLU A 658 2.42 11.89 -34.53
C GLU A 658 1.56 10.87 -35.29
N CYS A 659 0.25 10.81 -35.04
CA CYS A 659 -0.68 9.87 -35.66
C CYS A 659 -1.99 10.54 -36.13
N PRO A 660 -1.92 11.53 -37.05
CA PRO A 660 -3.10 12.24 -37.54
C PRO A 660 -4.15 11.33 -38.20
N GLU A 661 -3.76 10.15 -38.69
CA GLU A 661 -4.63 9.14 -39.29
C GLU A 661 -5.69 8.57 -38.34
N PHE A 662 -5.54 8.72 -37.03
CA PHE A 662 -6.55 8.26 -36.06
C PHE A 662 -7.72 9.24 -35.88
N GLU A 663 -7.65 10.44 -36.47
CA GLU A 663 -8.72 11.46 -36.47
C GLU A 663 -9.24 11.81 -35.06
N ILE A 664 -8.36 11.76 -34.07
CA ILE A 664 -8.69 12.15 -32.69
C ILE A 664 -8.81 13.69 -32.61
N PRO A 665 -9.91 14.23 -32.04
CA PRO A 665 -10.06 15.68 -31.93
C PRO A 665 -9.03 16.30 -30.98
N TRP A 666 -8.73 17.59 -31.16
CA TRP A 666 -7.99 18.38 -30.17
C TRP A 666 -8.97 18.88 -29.10
N PHE A 667 -8.91 18.38 -27.86
CA PHE A 667 -9.93 18.73 -26.87
C PHE A 667 -9.59 19.96 -26.00
N HIS A 668 -8.38 20.53 -26.05
CA HIS A 668 -7.98 21.62 -25.15
C HIS A 668 -6.92 22.60 -25.71
N ASP A 669 -7.31 23.49 -26.62
CA ASP A 669 -6.44 24.51 -27.23
C ASP A 669 -5.72 25.41 -26.20
N SER A 670 -6.40 25.79 -25.12
CA SER A 670 -5.84 26.68 -24.09
C SER A 670 -4.71 26.04 -23.28
N TYR A 671 -4.73 24.72 -23.08
CA TYR A 671 -3.62 23.99 -22.46
C TYR A 671 -2.43 23.87 -23.43
N CYS A 672 -2.72 23.64 -24.71
CA CYS A 672 -1.71 23.48 -25.76
C CYS A 672 -0.93 24.79 -26.00
N GLN A 673 -1.63 25.93 -25.99
CA GLN A 673 -1.01 27.26 -26.05
C GLN A 673 -0.08 27.55 -24.86
N GLN A 674 -0.35 26.98 -23.67
CA GLN A 674 0.51 27.15 -22.48
C GLN A 674 1.76 26.24 -22.51
N GLN A 675 1.69 25.07 -23.15
CA GLN A 675 2.84 24.18 -23.35
C GLN A 675 3.70 24.54 -24.57
N GLU A 676 3.18 25.35 -25.49
CA GLU A 676 3.94 25.97 -26.59
C GLU A 676 4.92 27.07 -26.14
N ASN A 677 5.14 27.25 -24.83
CA ASN A 677 6.23 28.06 -24.30
C ASN A 677 7.58 27.49 -24.77
N LYS A 678 7.98 27.92 -25.96
CA LYS A 678 9.35 27.88 -26.47
C LYS A 678 10.09 29.00 -25.76
N ASP A 679 11.32 28.75 -25.35
CA ASP A 679 12.11 29.80 -24.71
C ASP A 679 12.37 30.95 -25.69
N PHE A 680 12.54 30.64 -26.97
CA PHE A 680 12.67 31.63 -28.03
C PHE A 680 12.34 31.06 -29.43
N GLU A 681 11.70 31.87 -30.28
CA GLU A 681 11.39 31.56 -31.68
C GLU A 681 11.98 32.64 -32.60
N CYS A 682 12.60 32.22 -33.70
CA CYS A 682 12.97 33.13 -34.79
C CYS A 682 12.74 32.53 -36.17
N ILE A 683 12.56 33.39 -37.17
CA ILE A 683 12.40 32.98 -38.56
C ILE A 683 13.66 33.42 -39.33
N LEU A 684 14.33 32.47 -39.96
CA LEU A 684 15.50 32.71 -40.79
C LEU A 684 15.13 32.63 -42.28
N ASP A 685 15.71 33.49 -43.12
CA ASP A 685 15.56 33.39 -44.58
C ASP A 685 16.46 32.30 -45.20
N LYS A 686 16.41 32.14 -46.54
CA LYS A 686 17.28 31.21 -47.29
C LYS A 686 18.79 31.39 -47.05
N LYS A 687 19.20 32.57 -46.57
CA LYS A 687 20.59 32.94 -46.27
C LYS A 687 20.88 32.90 -44.76
N LYS A 688 20.00 32.28 -43.97
CA LYS A 688 20.06 32.20 -42.50
C LYS A 688 20.07 33.56 -41.81
N LYS A 689 19.50 34.60 -42.42
CA LYS A 689 19.36 35.91 -41.78
C LYS A 689 18.01 36.02 -41.08
N PRO A 690 17.94 36.62 -39.88
CA PRO A 690 16.68 36.79 -39.17
C PRO A 690 15.74 37.71 -39.96
N LEU A 691 14.52 37.25 -40.20
CA LEU A 691 13.44 38.06 -40.75
C LEU A 691 12.80 38.89 -39.63
N PRO A 692 12.43 40.16 -39.90
CA PRO A 692 11.75 40.99 -38.89
C PRO A 692 10.41 40.37 -38.50
N TYR A 693 10.22 40.16 -37.19
CA TYR A 693 8.96 39.71 -36.61
C TYR A 693 7.88 40.77 -36.88
N ARG A 694 6.92 40.49 -37.78
CA ARG A 694 5.76 41.36 -37.97
C ARG A 694 4.78 41.09 -36.82
N SER A 695 4.63 42.06 -35.93
CA SER A 695 3.54 42.15 -34.96
C SER A 695 2.18 42.02 -35.68
N GLN A 696 1.44 40.94 -35.41
CA GLN A 696 0.00 40.89 -35.66
C GLN A 696 -0.73 41.74 -34.60
N ASP A 697 -0.51 43.05 -34.66
CA ASP A 697 -1.42 44.03 -34.08
C ASP A 697 -2.12 44.71 -35.26
N VAL A 698 -3.37 44.31 -35.52
CA VAL A 698 -4.51 45.16 -35.91
C VAL A 698 -5.72 44.26 -36.22
N ALA A 699 -6.82 44.55 -35.52
CA ALA A 699 -8.19 44.01 -35.64
C ALA A 699 -8.60 42.83 -34.74
N LEU A 700 -8.21 42.86 -33.47
CA LEU A 700 -9.06 42.37 -32.37
C LEU A 700 -9.75 43.58 -31.72
N ASN A 701 -10.79 44.09 -32.35
CA ASN A 701 -11.75 44.98 -31.69
C ASN A 701 -13.17 44.50 -32.02
N GLY A 702 -13.76 43.79 -31.06
CA GLY A 702 -15.20 43.67 -30.89
C GLY A 702 -15.88 42.52 -31.65
N LEU A 703 -15.84 41.30 -31.11
CA LEU A 703 -16.95 40.34 -31.12
C LEU A 703 -16.66 39.21 -30.10
N PRO A 704 -17.61 38.86 -29.19
CA PRO A 704 -17.47 37.68 -28.35
C PRO A 704 -17.84 36.43 -29.16
N SER A 705 -17.18 35.31 -28.87
CA SER A 705 -17.48 33.97 -29.41
C SER A 705 -17.16 33.78 -30.90
N VAL A 706 -16.03 33.15 -31.18
CA VAL A 706 -15.90 32.27 -32.35
C VAL A 706 -15.67 30.86 -31.81
N CYS A 707 -16.70 30.03 -31.98
CA CYS A 707 -16.63 28.58 -31.78
C CYS A 707 -15.75 28.00 -32.90
N TRP A 708 -14.73 27.23 -32.52
CA TRP A 708 -13.83 26.56 -33.46
C TRP A 708 -14.36 25.13 -33.68
N GLY A 709 -14.78 24.84 -34.91
CA GLY A 709 -15.29 23.53 -35.34
C GLY A 709 -14.20 22.64 -35.96
N PRO A 710 -14.55 21.42 -36.42
CA PRO A 710 -13.61 20.32 -36.70
C PRO A 710 -12.68 20.48 -37.93
N ASP A 711 -12.83 21.54 -38.72
CA ASP A 711 -12.22 21.61 -40.07
C ASP A 711 -11.06 22.61 -40.23
N THR A 712 -10.45 23.12 -39.15
CA THR A 712 -9.28 24.00 -39.27
C THR A 712 -7.97 23.23 -39.22
N HIS A 713 -7.42 22.93 -40.40
CA HIS A 713 -5.98 22.77 -40.58
C HIS A 713 -5.24 23.92 -39.87
N HIS A 714 -4.22 23.61 -39.07
CA HIS A 714 -3.34 24.60 -38.45
C HIS A 714 -2.81 25.58 -39.51
N SER A 715 -3.45 26.75 -39.63
CA SER A 715 -2.98 27.86 -40.46
C SER A 715 -1.79 28.53 -39.76
N MET A 716 -0.68 27.80 -39.66
CA MET A 716 0.63 28.36 -39.44
C MET A 716 0.89 29.35 -40.59
N SER A 717 1.15 30.63 -40.27
CA SER A 717 1.41 31.67 -41.27
C SER A 717 2.42 31.19 -42.32
N GLU A 718 2.03 31.18 -43.61
CA GLU A 718 2.89 30.70 -44.68
C GLU A 718 4.26 31.37 -44.61
N LEU A 719 5.31 30.56 -44.45
CA LEU A 719 6.67 31.06 -44.43
C LEU A 719 7.04 31.59 -45.81
N PRO A 720 7.78 32.70 -45.91
CA PRO A 720 8.37 33.13 -47.17
C PRO A 720 9.14 31.96 -47.81
N PRO A 721 9.10 31.79 -49.15
CA PRO A 721 9.75 30.65 -49.79
C PRO A 721 11.22 30.50 -49.35
N GLY A 722 11.54 29.35 -48.75
CA GLY A 722 12.85 28.98 -48.20
C GLY A 722 13.27 29.69 -46.92
N ALA A 723 12.33 30.31 -46.20
CA ALA A 723 12.51 30.65 -44.80
C ALA A 723 12.28 29.42 -43.90
N GLN A 724 12.95 29.39 -42.76
CA GLN A 724 12.91 28.32 -41.77
C GLN A 724 12.54 28.89 -40.39
N ARG A 725 11.66 28.22 -39.67
CA ARG A 725 11.39 28.54 -38.26
C ARG A 725 12.40 27.83 -37.39
N VAL A 726 13.02 28.55 -36.47
CA VAL A 726 13.98 28.02 -35.51
C VAL A 726 13.39 28.19 -34.12
N ALA A 727 13.33 27.09 -33.37
CA ALA A 727 13.00 27.10 -31.96
C ALA A 727 14.27 26.85 -31.16
N LEU A 728 14.59 27.74 -30.22
CA LEU A 728 15.66 27.53 -29.26
C LEU A 728 15.07 26.96 -27.98
N GLU A 729 15.58 25.81 -27.56
CA GLU A 729 15.13 25.10 -26.38
C GLU A 729 16.29 25.03 -25.37
N PHE A 730 16.14 25.70 -24.23
CA PHE A 730 17.07 25.63 -23.12
C PHE A 730 16.73 24.42 -22.25
N LEU A 731 17.55 23.39 -22.36
CA LEU A 731 17.36 22.14 -21.63
C LEU A 731 17.92 22.28 -20.23
N ASP A 732 17.04 22.30 -19.22
CA ASP A 732 17.45 22.31 -17.81
C ASP A 732 18.19 21.01 -17.41
N SER A 733 18.82 21.01 -16.23
CA SER A 733 19.49 19.79 -15.72
C SER A 733 18.52 18.61 -15.52
N ARG A 734 17.22 18.89 -15.36
CA ARG A 734 16.16 17.89 -15.22
C ARG A 734 15.74 17.28 -16.55
N ALA A 735 16.18 17.81 -17.69
CA ALA A 735 15.99 17.20 -19.00
C ALA A 735 16.88 15.96 -19.19
N PHE A 736 17.92 15.79 -18.36
CA PHE A 736 18.90 14.73 -18.48
C PHE A 736 18.80 13.68 -17.35
N CYS A 737 19.41 12.52 -17.60
CA CYS A 737 19.67 11.52 -16.57
C CYS A 737 20.71 12.03 -15.56
N LYS A 738 20.67 11.53 -14.32
CA LYS A 738 21.54 12.03 -13.24
C LYS A 738 23.01 11.66 -13.44
N ASN A 739 23.27 10.49 -14.02
CA ASN A 739 24.62 9.92 -14.16
C ASN A 739 25.32 10.28 -15.47
N ILE A 740 24.57 10.61 -16.52
CA ILE A 740 25.10 10.93 -17.85
C ILE A 740 24.22 11.99 -18.54
N PRO A 741 24.76 12.79 -19.49
CA PRO A 741 24.01 13.80 -20.24
C PRO A 741 23.06 13.19 -21.30
N HIS A 742 22.28 12.18 -20.92
CA HIS A 742 21.31 11.50 -21.77
C HIS A 742 19.94 12.15 -21.64
N LEU A 743 19.37 12.56 -22.77
CA LEU A 743 18.10 13.28 -22.84
C LEU A 743 16.92 12.36 -22.55
N LYS A 744 16.02 12.80 -21.66
CA LYS A 744 14.85 12.03 -21.22
C LYS A 744 13.65 12.16 -22.15
N GLY A 745 12.72 11.20 -22.03
CA GLY A 745 11.67 10.98 -23.03
C GLY A 745 10.74 12.17 -23.20
N ARG A 746 10.40 12.87 -22.10
CA ARG A 746 9.51 14.04 -22.19
C ARG A 746 10.13 15.20 -22.98
N SER A 747 11.43 15.44 -22.79
CA SER A 747 12.17 16.46 -23.54
C SER A 747 12.37 16.03 -24.99
N ALA A 748 12.72 14.77 -25.23
CA ALA A 748 12.83 14.19 -26.57
C ALA A 748 11.50 14.33 -27.34
N MET A 749 10.37 13.97 -26.72
CA MET A 749 9.05 14.12 -27.31
C MET A 749 8.71 15.57 -27.65
N LYS A 750 9.03 16.54 -26.77
CA LYS A 750 8.84 17.97 -27.06
C LYS A 750 9.60 18.40 -28.32
N ILE A 751 10.85 17.94 -28.48
CA ILE A 751 11.68 18.22 -29.66
C ILE A 751 11.04 17.62 -30.91
N ARG A 752 10.68 16.32 -30.90
CA ARG A 752 10.00 15.66 -32.04
C ARG A 752 8.74 16.43 -32.46
N HIS A 753 7.94 16.85 -31.48
CA HIS A 753 6.71 17.59 -31.75
C HIS A 753 6.94 18.97 -32.35
N LEU A 754 7.98 19.69 -31.93
CA LEU A 754 8.36 20.96 -32.55
C LEU A 754 8.82 20.74 -34.00
N GLU A 755 9.57 19.67 -34.26
CA GLU A 755 10.01 19.31 -35.61
C GLU A 755 8.82 18.98 -36.53
N ILE A 756 7.83 18.23 -36.05
CA ILE A 756 6.57 17.94 -36.77
C ILE A 756 5.81 19.25 -37.10
N LEU A 757 5.83 20.22 -36.19
CA LEU A 757 5.23 21.54 -36.39
C LEU A 757 6.04 22.46 -37.35
N GLY A 758 7.13 21.96 -37.94
CA GLY A 758 7.95 22.67 -38.92
C GLY A 758 9.05 23.54 -38.32
N TYR A 759 9.40 23.34 -37.04
CA TYR A 759 10.54 24.01 -36.41
C TYR A 759 11.84 23.23 -36.62
N HIS A 760 12.92 23.97 -36.84
CA HIS A 760 14.26 23.48 -36.59
C HIS A 760 14.62 23.76 -35.15
N VAL A 761 14.78 22.71 -34.36
CA VAL A 761 15.02 22.83 -32.93
C VAL A 761 16.52 22.87 -32.65
N ILE A 762 16.97 23.94 -32.02
CA ILE A 762 18.34 24.08 -31.52
C ILE A 762 18.30 23.86 -30.03
N GLN A 763 18.98 22.80 -29.59
CA GLN A 763 19.06 22.44 -28.18
C GLN A 763 20.24 23.17 -27.53
N ILE A 764 19.99 23.78 -26.39
CA ILE A 764 21.03 24.40 -25.56
C ILE A 764 21.08 23.65 -24.23
N PRO A 765 22.03 22.71 -24.06
CA PRO A 765 22.16 21.96 -22.82
C PRO A 765 22.61 22.84 -21.66
N HIS A 766 21.94 22.73 -20.49
CA HIS A 766 22.35 23.42 -19.26
C HIS A 766 23.82 23.20 -18.90
N LEU A 767 24.35 21.99 -19.12
CA LEU A 767 25.74 21.62 -18.83
C LEU A 767 26.74 22.47 -19.63
N VAL A 768 26.40 22.77 -20.89
CA VAL A 768 27.23 23.59 -21.77
C VAL A 768 26.99 25.07 -21.45
N TRP A 769 25.72 25.48 -21.35
CA TRP A 769 25.32 26.87 -21.11
C TRP A 769 25.92 27.49 -19.85
N ASN A 770 26.02 26.70 -18.78
CA ASN A 770 26.57 27.10 -17.49
C ASN A 770 28.04 26.66 -17.28
N SER A 771 28.72 26.21 -18.33
CA SER A 771 30.14 25.84 -18.27
C SER A 771 31.03 27.07 -18.05
N MET A 772 32.24 26.85 -17.54
CA MET A 772 33.25 27.92 -17.42
C MET A 772 33.63 28.52 -18.78
N GLU A 773 33.56 27.73 -19.85
CA GLU A 773 33.85 28.17 -21.22
C GLU A 773 32.88 29.24 -21.71
N LEU A 774 31.62 29.20 -21.22
CA LEU A 774 30.57 30.16 -21.52
C LEU A 774 30.36 31.20 -20.39
N SER A 775 31.40 31.50 -19.61
CA SER A 775 31.31 32.42 -18.46
C SER A 775 31.20 33.91 -18.81
N THR A 776 31.41 34.28 -20.08
CA THR A 776 31.37 35.69 -20.53
C THR A 776 30.23 35.92 -21.51
N LYS A 777 29.70 37.16 -21.51
CA LYS A 777 28.64 37.57 -22.45
C LYS A 777 29.06 37.37 -23.92
N ASP A 778 30.31 37.63 -24.25
CA ASP A 778 30.83 37.44 -25.61
C ASP A 778 30.90 35.96 -26.00
N ALA A 779 31.28 35.07 -25.08
CA ALA A 779 31.26 33.63 -25.29
C ALA A 779 29.83 33.10 -25.51
N TRP A 780 28.86 33.53 -24.69
CA TRP A 780 27.43 33.21 -24.92
C TRP A 780 26.93 33.69 -26.28
N MET A 781 27.22 34.94 -26.64
CA MET A 781 26.81 35.49 -27.93
C MET A 781 27.45 34.75 -29.10
N LYS A 782 28.73 34.36 -28.98
CA LYS A 782 29.42 33.57 -29.99
C LYS A 782 28.80 32.18 -30.13
N TYR A 783 28.61 31.46 -29.02
CA TYR A 783 27.98 30.15 -29.00
C TYR A 783 26.59 30.16 -29.64
N LEU A 784 25.72 31.11 -29.26
CA LEU A 784 24.38 31.24 -29.85
C LEU A 784 24.45 31.56 -31.35
N LYS A 785 25.35 32.44 -31.78
CA LYS A 785 25.49 32.76 -33.22
C LYS A 785 25.95 31.55 -34.02
N GLU A 786 26.91 30.80 -33.51
CA GLU A 786 27.39 29.56 -34.13
C GLU A 786 26.26 28.53 -34.25
N HIS A 787 25.46 28.35 -33.21
CA HIS A 787 24.38 27.35 -33.22
C HIS A 787 23.18 27.79 -34.07
N ILE A 788 22.77 29.06 -34.00
CA ILE A 788 21.61 29.61 -34.73
C ILE A 788 21.90 29.80 -36.22
N PHE A 789 23.07 30.34 -36.56
CA PHE A 789 23.40 30.73 -37.93
C PHE A 789 24.35 29.77 -38.62
N GLN A 790 24.93 28.80 -37.90
CA GLN A 790 25.98 27.89 -38.40
C GLN A 790 27.15 28.65 -39.06
N GLU A 791 27.52 29.80 -38.48
CA GLU A 791 28.71 30.56 -38.88
C GLU A 791 29.97 29.79 -38.46
N THR A 792 30.49 28.91 -39.33
CA THR A 792 31.76 28.22 -39.08
C THR A 792 32.91 29.21 -39.14
N ASN A 793 33.55 29.49 -38.00
CA ASN A 793 34.99 29.77 -37.98
C ASN A 793 35.69 28.49 -37.51
N HIS A 794 36.65 28.04 -38.32
CA HIS A 794 37.40 26.81 -38.11
C HIS A 794 38.08 26.75 -36.73
N ASP A 795 38.27 25.49 -36.32
CA ASP A 795 39.13 24.95 -35.26
C ASP A 795 38.58 25.04 -33.83
N TYR A 796 38.05 23.91 -33.33
CA TYR A 796 38.51 23.28 -32.09
C TYR A 796 38.27 21.76 -32.16
N ASN A 797 39.37 21.00 -32.12
CA ASN A 797 39.38 19.55 -31.90
C ASN A 797 38.93 19.25 -30.47
N PHE A 798 37.90 18.44 -30.30
CA PHE A 798 37.57 17.81 -29.02
C PHE A 798 38.50 16.61 -28.78
N TYR A 799 39.31 16.68 -27.72
CA TYR A 799 39.78 15.50 -27.02
C TYR A 799 38.97 15.38 -25.72
N LEU A 800 38.48 14.15 -25.49
CA LEU A 800 37.58 13.68 -24.43
C LEU A 800 37.99 14.10 -23.00
#